data_AF-A0A6J2TPD7-F1
#
_entry.id   AF-A0A6J2TPD7-F1
#
_cell.length_a   1.000
_cell.length_b   1.000
_cell.length_c   1.000
_cell.angle_alpha   90.00
_cell.angle_beta   90.00
_cell.angle_gamma   90.00
#
_symmetry.space_group_name_H-M   'P 1'
#
loop_
_entity.id
_entity.type
_entity.pdbx_description
1 polymer ?
#
loop_
_entity_poly.entity_id
_entity_poly.type
_entity_poly.pdbx_seq_one_letter_code
_entity_poly.pdbx_strand_id
1 'polypeptide(L)'
;MEQYNRCYTRDQCVGHHGHYTFGFDCVPFCPSGYKINSQLDCVRCSPNEPCISVCTPDLQNEAFIVYNLADAHELYGCQILNSSLVFTIRNKVQEKQLAHSLSTIREIRGHLKIYRSSQLTSLQFLKNIQRIHGDPLENKYYALVLYDNKEIRELWTPDAELEFLNGGMYMHRNNKLCNRHMREFQAQVIHDKTLDSLQTNDQEVLCGPAKLLLNVHVRSHRMVQLSWLKSQTSVELELIYRPVAEGQIYPEQSELEAPICTRINWQRRLLFPEQLLDNGTHYNYQLDRLTSDTRYALLLRTFGGEFKREARSDLTFVRTQKDIPEPPQLQLSKKTDNSLTLLLSGSGNSSLDYYELRIYELADDAAYIDERDYCKQPAVLLQDMDGDEWSTPVEDYDDCCSHQQELSDDRRFIEDMRSQYRCSLDEPTNCELWQQPKDSIQLHLSGNTTTHILHDLKRYHLYSLQLRACNELGCSSHTTLNERTNYTLGGDFLPDLSACRVPSTDEYIVRFNDPVQPNGVILSYVLHYRNILSDSGTVMESHVNCLTRRAHAAADFEHVALLNMTFNQCAVRVHSLAGDVLTPFVPINWCDEEQRSTHRPHAHSTTTEQALTNKTNSGVASTVTSPTTTASHARGISFFVVCFLFGCLATMLWVMYKRRCWRKLPGLRHYVPVREQWLRERQQTEDREILVDGFETVRFHNNNNSNNADAY
;
A
#
# COMPACT_ATOMS: atom_id res chain seq x y z
N MET A 1 -26.13 -8.31 23.64
CA MET A 1 -27.14 -9.18 24.27
C MET A 1 -27.58 -10.18 23.23
N GLU A 2 -27.24 -11.44 23.42
CA GLU A 2 -27.76 -12.54 22.61
C GLU A 2 -29.15 -12.88 23.16
N GLN A 3 -30.13 -13.15 22.29
CA GLN A 3 -31.44 -13.62 22.74
C GLN A 3 -31.30 -15.09 23.13
N TYR A 4 -31.52 -15.40 24.42
CA TYR A 4 -31.72 -16.77 24.88
C TYR A 4 -33.04 -17.30 24.32
N ASN A 5 -33.01 -17.83 23.09
CA ASN A 5 -34.12 -18.60 22.52
C ASN A 5 -34.33 -19.84 23.41
N ARG A 6 -35.39 -19.80 24.24
CA ARG A 6 -35.73 -20.89 25.16
C ARG A 6 -36.57 -21.92 24.42
N CYS A 7 -36.07 -23.14 24.32
CA CYS A 7 -36.86 -24.27 23.84
C CYS A 7 -37.87 -24.68 24.93
N TYR A 8 -39.16 -24.63 24.60
CA TYR A 8 -40.25 -25.09 25.44
C TYR A 8 -40.76 -26.45 24.97
N THR A 9 -41.27 -27.30 25.87
CA THR A 9 -42.09 -28.44 25.45
C THR A 9 -43.45 -27.95 24.95
N ARG A 10 -44.17 -28.77 24.18
CA ARG A 10 -45.54 -28.47 23.74
C ARG A 10 -46.44 -28.09 24.93
N ASP A 11 -46.36 -28.85 26.01
CA ASP A 11 -47.20 -28.65 27.20
C ASP A 11 -46.84 -27.36 27.96
N GLN A 12 -45.58 -26.93 27.92
CA GLN A 12 -45.16 -25.63 28.45
C GLN A 12 -45.67 -24.48 27.57
N CYS A 13 -45.51 -24.58 26.25
CA CYS A 13 -45.99 -23.58 25.30
C CYS A 13 -47.51 -23.37 25.43
N VAL A 14 -48.28 -24.45 25.32
CA VAL A 14 -49.74 -24.40 25.28
C VAL A 14 -50.35 -24.27 26.69
N GLY A 15 -49.86 -25.04 27.66
CA GLY A 15 -50.45 -25.14 28.99
C GLY A 15 -49.94 -24.13 30.03
N HIS A 16 -48.69 -23.65 29.91
CA HIS A 16 -48.11 -22.69 30.87
C HIS A 16 -48.00 -21.27 30.29
N HIS A 17 -47.86 -21.11 28.97
CA HIS A 17 -47.79 -19.80 28.32
C HIS A 17 -49.07 -19.42 27.55
N GLY A 18 -50.01 -20.34 27.33
CA GLY A 18 -51.24 -20.06 26.59
C GLY A 18 -51.01 -19.75 25.10
N HIS A 19 -49.88 -20.19 24.56
CA HIS A 19 -49.45 -19.94 23.18
C HIS A 19 -49.82 -21.11 22.25
N TYR A 20 -49.71 -20.89 20.94
CA TYR A 20 -50.01 -21.88 19.91
C TYR A 20 -48.72 -22.46 19.31
N THR A 21 -48.77 -23.67 18.75
CA THR A 21 -47.60 -24.24 18.05
C THR A 21 -47.67 -23.98 16.54
N PHE A 22 -46.54 -23.56 15.96
CA PHE A 22 -46.37 -23.31 14.53
C PHE A 22 -45.10 -24.03 14.05
N GLY A 23 -45.26 -25.27 13.58
CA GLY A 23 -44.13 -26.11 13.18
C GLY A 23 -43.27 -26.51 14.38
N PHE A 24 -42.14 -25.82 14.58
CA PHE A 24 -41.27 -25.98 15.75
C PHE A 24 -41.31 -24.76 16.69
N ASP A 25 -41.97 -23.68 16.30
CA ASP A 25 -42.02 -22.43 17.06
C ASP A 25 -43.22 -22.40 18.01
N CYS A 26 -43.01 -21.80 19.19
CA CYS A 26 -44.08 -21.43 20.12
C CYS A 26 -44.44 -19.96 19.89
N VAL A 27 -45.67 -19.68 19.46
CA VAL A 27 -46.08 -18.33 19.01
C VAL A 27 -47.32 -17.83 19.75
N PRO A 28 -47.37 -16.54 20.15
CA PRO A 28 -48.54 -15.98 20.85
C PRO A 28 -49.77 -15.90 19.93
N PHE A 29 -49.58 -15.68 18.63
CA PHE A 29 -50.63 -15.74 17.62
C PHE A 29 -50.13 -16.46 16.35
N CYS A 30 -51.04 -17.12 15.63
CA CYS A 30 -50.70 -17.75 14.36
C CYS A 30 -50.35 -16.70 13.29
N PRO A 31 -49.31 -16.93 12.45
CA PRO A 31 -48.92 -15.99 11.42
C PRO A 31 -49.95 -15.91 10.28
N SER A 32 -49.93 -14.79 9.54
CA SER A 32 -50.83 -14.55 8.40
C SER A 32 -50.84 -15.71 7.39
N GLY A 33 -52.04 -16.22 7.08
CA GLY A 33 -52.24 -17.42 6.27
C GLY A 33 -52.58 -18.68 7.08
N TYR A 34 -52.54 -18.61 8.42
CA TYR A 34 -52.83 -19.70 9.33
C TYR A 34 -53.91 -19.32 10.36
N LYS A 35 -54.65 -20.33 10.84
CA LYS A 35 -55.67 -20.24 11.89
C LYS A 35 -55.46 -21.36 12.92
N ILE A 36 -56.05 -21.21 14.10
CA ILE A 36 -55.92 -22.19 15.19
C ILE A 36 -56.86 -23.38 14.94
N ASN A 37 -56.35 -24.61 15.06
CA ASN A 37 -57.15 -25.84 15.07
C ASN A 37 -57.56 -26.22 16.51
N SER A 38 -58.51 -27.16 16.67
CA SER A 38 -58.95 -27.68 17.98
C SER A 38 -57.84 -28.28 18.86
N GLN A 39 -56.67 -28.54 18.29
CA GLN A 39 -55.47 -29.05 18.96
C GLN A 39 -54.51 -27.94 19.43
N LEU A 40 -54.89 -26.66 19.26
CA LEU A 40 -54.09 -25.45 19.55
C LEU A 40 -52.83 -25.30 18.66
N ASP A 41 -52.93 -25.81 17.43
CA ASP A 41 -51.92 -25.73 16.38
C ASP A 41 -52.34 -24.79 15.26
N CYS A 42 -51.36 -24.06 14.72
CA CYS A 42 -51.55 -23.16 13.59
C CYS A 42 -51.59 -23.91 12.25
N VAL A 43 -52.79 -24.11 11.71
CA VAL A 43 -53.04 -24.78 10.42
C VAL A 43 -53.35 -23.76 9.33
N ARG A 44 -52.92 -24.02 8.09
CA ARG A 44 -53.16 -23.12 6.95
C ARG A 44 -54.67 -23.06 6.65
N CYS A 45 -55.24 -21.87 6.44
CA CYS A 45 -56.67 -21.75 6.16
C CYS A 45 -57.04 -22.26 4.76
N SER A 46 -58.34 -22.51 4.56
CA SER A 46 -58.92 -22.86 3.27
C SER A 46 -58.80 -21.69 2.28
N PRO A 47 -58.66 -21.91 0.96
CA PRO A 47 -58.53 -20.82 -0.02
C PRO A 47 -59.78 -19.91 -0.12
N ASN A 48 -60.91 -20.32 0.44
CA ASN A 48 -62.17 -19.57 0.48
C ASN A 48 -62.44 -18.93 1.87
N GLU A 49 -61.47 -18.94 2.78
CA GLU A 49 -61.65 -18.56 4.20
C GLU A 49 -60.58 -17.53 4.62
N PRO A 50 -60.95 -16.31 5.04
CA PRO A 50 -59.98 -15.27 5.38
C PRO A 50 -59.30 -15.56 6.73
N CYS A 51 -57.97 -15.70 6.71
CA CYS A 51 -57.14 -15.90 7.90
C CYS A 51 -56.97 -14.62 8.73
N ILE A 52 -57.97 -14.29 9.55
CA ILE A 52 -57.95 -13.09 10.41
C ILE A 52 -57.51 -13.49 11.83
N SER A 53 -56.34 -13.00 12.27
CA SER A 53 -55.88 -13.11 13.65
C SER A 53 -56.32 -11.88 14.46
N VAL A 54 -57.33 -12.08 15.32
CA VAL A 54 -57.83 -11.06 16.25
C VAL A 54 -57.23 -11.28 17.63
N CYS A 55 -56.62 -10.25 18.18
CA CYS A 55 -55.87 -10.30 19.44
C CYS A 55 -56.61 -9.49 20.49
N THR A 56 -57.20 -10.15 21.49
CA THR A 56 -57.83 -9.49 22.64
C THR A 56 -56.94 -9.75 23.86
N PRO A 57 -56.18 -8.76 24.34
CA PRO A 57 -55.37 -8.92 25.56
C PRO A 57 -56.28 -9.05 26.78
N ASP A 58 -55.84 -9.82 27.78
CA ASP A 58 -56.69 -10.21 28.89
C ASP A 58 -57.00 -9.06 29.86
N LEU A 59 -58.22 -9.02 30.40
CA LEU A 59 -58.84 -7.77 30.84
C LEU A 59 -58.48 -7.34 32.27
N GLN A 60 -57.55 -6.38 32.38
CA GLN A 60 -57.54 -5.39 33.46
C GLN A 60 -57.33 -3.93 33.00
N ASN A 61 -56.78 -3.70 31.80
CA ASN A 61 -56.61 -2.36 31.22
C ASN A 61 -57.33 -2.27 29.87
N GLU A 62 -57.90 -1.10 29.55
CA GLU A 62 -58.54 -0.80 28.25
C GLU A 62 -57.53 -0.65 27.08
N ALA A 63 -56.24 -0.84 27.36
CA ALA A 63 -55.13 -0.58 26.46
C ALA A 63 -53.97 -1.56 26.68
N PHE A 64 -53.41 -2.07 25.59
CA PHE A 64 -52.15 -2.81 25.56
C PHE A 64 -50.96 -1.83 25.59
N ILE A 65 -50.03 -2.02 26.54
CA ILE A 65 -48.94 -1.06 26.79
C ILE A 65 -47.57 -1.70 26.54
N VAL A 66 -46.85 -1.17 25.55
CA VAL A 66 -45.49 -1.54 25.17
C VAL A 66 -44.47 -0.63 25.86
N TYR A 67 -43.70 -1.19 26.79
CA TYR A 67 -42.56 -0.56 27.46
C TYR A 67 -41.22 -0.97 26.85
N ASN A 68 -41.14 -2.18 26.30
CA ASN A 68 -39.93 -2.77 25.72
C ASN A 68 -40.23 -3.75 24.57
N LEU A 69 -39.20 -4.43 24.06
CA LEU A 69 -39.31 -5.29 22.88
C LEU A 69 -40.07 -6.62 23.14
N ALA A 70 -40.07 -7.14 24.37
CA ALA A 70 -40.81 -8.36 24.70
C ALA A 70 -42.32 -8.15 24.56
N ASP A 71 -42.86 -7.11 25.19
CA ASP A 71 -44.27 -6.71 25.10
C ASP A 71 -44.68 -6.45 23.63
N ALA A 72 -43.79 -5.87 22.83
CA ALA A 72 -44.05 -5.71 21.40
C ALA A 72 -44.11 -7.05 20.64
N HIS A 73 -43.33 -8.05 21.06
CA HIS A 73 -43.27 -9.37 20.43
C HIS A 73 -44.49 -10.24 20.75
N GLU A 74 -45.21 -9.99 21.85
CA GLU A 74 -46.51 -10.62 22.12
C GLU A 74 -47.54 -10.35 21.01
N LEU A 75 -47.41 -9.21 20.32
CA LEU A 75 -48.27 -8.84 19.18
C LEU A 75 -47.85 -9.49 17.84
N TYR A 76 -46.81 -10.33 17.82
CA TYR A 76 -46.34 -10.97 16.59
C TYR A 76 -47.36 -11.98 16.05
N GLY A 77 -47.66 -11.87 14.75
CA GLY A 77 -48.74 -12.63 14.09
C GLY A 77 -50.12 -11.98 14.18
N CYS A 78 -50.29 -10.92 14.98
CA CYS A 78 -51.54 -10.19 15.13
C CYS A 78 -51.92 -9.39 13.86
N GLN A 79 -53.18 -9.41 13.43
CA GLN A 79 -53.69 -8.55 12.36
C GLN A 79 -54.65 -7.47 12.85
N ILE A 80 -55.57 -7.83 13.75
CA ILE A 80 -56.56 -6.92 14.35
C ILE A 80 -56.36 -6.91 15.87
N LEU A 81 -55.89 -5.78 16.41
CA LEU A 81 -55.76 -5.60 17.86
C LEU A 81 -57.09 -5.09 18.43
N ASN A 82 -57.73 -5.91 19.27
CA ASN A 82 -58.99 -5.61 19.93
C ASN A 82 -58.78 -4.88 21.28
N SER A 83 -58.00 -3.80 21.23
CA SER A 83 -57.65 -2.93 22.36
C SER A 83 -57.10 -1.60 21.82
N SER A 84 -56.84 -0.63 22.72
CA SER A 84 -55.98 0.53 22.39
C SER A 84 -54.51 0.12 22.45
N LEU A 85 -53.63 0.75 21.66
CA LEU A 85 -52.20 0.44 21.61
C LEU A 85 -51.36 1.62 22.13
N VAL A 86 -50.53 1.38 23.14
CA VAL A 86 -49.79 2.43 23.84
C VAL A 86 -48.29 2.13 23.88
N PHE A 87 -47.44 3.01 23.34
CA PHE A 87 -45.99 2.91 23.41
C PHE A 87 -45.40 3.91 24.40
N THR A 88 -44.59 3.45 25.35
CA THR A 88 -43.87 4.31 26.31
C THR A 88 -42.43 3.83 26.58
N ILE A 89 -41.69 3.69 25.48
CA ILE A 89 -40.36 3.06 25.43
C ILE A 89 -39.28 4.06 25.87
N ARG A 90 -38.86 3.97 27.14
CA ARG A 90 -37.83 4.85 27.74
C ARG A 90 -36.39 4.40 27.49
N ASN A 91 -36.18 3.13 27.17
CA ASN A 91 -34.87 2.52 26.93
C ASN A 91 -34.59 2.41 25.43
N LYS A 92 -33.31 2.33 25.03
CA LYS A 92 -32.94 2.23 23.61
C LYS A 92 -33.33 0.85 23.05
N VAL A 93 -34.20 0.83 22.05
CA VAL A 93 -34.68 -0.38 21.36
C VAL A 93 -34.31 -0.31 19.87
N GLN A 94 -34.12 -1.45 19.22
CA GLN A 94 -33.91 -1.48 17.77
C GLN A 94 -35.27 -1.38 17.04
N GLU A 95 -35.51 -0.25 16.36
CA GLU A 95 -36.76 0.00 15.61
C GLU A 95 -37.03 -1.09 14.54
N LYS A 96 -35.98 -1.70 13.98
CA LYS A 96 -36.09 -2.85 13.06
C LYS A 96 -36.72 -4.09 13.72
N GLN A 97 -36.49 -4.32 15.01
CA GLN A 97 -37.09 -5.44 15.74
C GLN A 97 -38.55 -5.14 16.10
N LEU A 98 -38.89 -3.88 16.42
CA LEU A 98 -40.29 -3.43 16.55
C LEU A 98 -41.05 -3.61 15.22
N ALA A 99 -40.43 -3.25 14.09
CA ALA A 99 -41.01 -3.43 12.76
C ALA A 99 -41.26 -4.90 12.39
N HIS A 100 -40.43 -5.83 12.89
CA HIS A 100 -40.66 -7.27 12.74
C HIS A 100 -41.84 -7.73 13.60
N SER A 101 -41.85 -7.38 14.89
CA SER A 101 -42.92 -7.76 15.82
C SER A 101 -44.31 -7.25 15.40
N LEU A 102 -44.38 -6.03 14.86
CA LEU A 102 -45.63 -5.37 14.46
C LEU A 102 -45.95 -5.55 12.95
N SER A 103 -45.20 -6.40 12.24
CA SER A 103 -45.25 -6.54 10.77
C SER A 103 -46.59 -6.98 10.19
N THR A 104 -47.43 -7.64 10.99
CA THR A 104 -48.73 -8.20 10.57
C THR A 104 -49.93 -7.30 10.85
N ILE A 105 -49.81 -6.30 11.74
CA ILE A 105 -50.96 -5.52 12.22
C ILE A 105 -51.49 -4.59 11.12
N ARG A 106 -52.82 -4.62 10.93
CA ARG A 106 -53.56 -3.80 9.97
C ARG A 106 -54.62 -2.92 10.64
N GLU A 107 -55.30 -3.40 11.67
CA GLU A 107 -56.38 -2.67 12.33
C GLU A 107 -56.18 -2.60 13.85
N ILE A 108 -56.45 -1.43 14.44
CA ILE A 108 -56.50 -1.20 15.90
C ILE A 108 -57.91 -0.76 16.27
N ARG A 109 -58.56 -1.45 17.22
CA ARG A 109 -59.93 -1.14 17.64
C ARG A 109 -60.00 0.09 18.54
N GLY A 110 -59.10 0.23 19.50
CA GLY A 110 -58.98 1.43 20.32
C GLY A 110 -58.26 2.58 19.62
N HIS A 111 -57.63 3.44 20.42
CA HIS A 111 -56.73 4.48 19.94
C HIS A 111 -55.26 4.01 19.89
N LEU A 112 -54.39 4.77 19.22
CA LEU A 112 -52.94 4.60 19.20
C LEU A 112 -52.26 5.77 19.93
N LYS A 113 -51.44 5.48 20.94
CA LYS A 113 -50.81 6.51 21.80
C LYS A 113 -49.31 6.24 21.99
N ILE A 114 -48.47 7.18 21.59
CA ILE A 114 -47.01 7.07 21.66
C ILE A 114 -46.54 8.23 22.53
N TYR A 115 -46.14 7.94 23.77
CA TYR A 115 -45.82 8.98 24.74
C TYR A 115 -44.61 8.68 25.62
N ARG A 116 -43.80 9.70 25.91
CA ARG A 116 -42.55 9.57 26.69
C ARG A 116 -41.57 8.53 26.16
N SER A 117 -41.67 8.20 24.87
CA SER A 117 -40.80 7.25 24.19
C SER A 117 -39.49 7.94 23.80
N SER A 118 -38.70 8.29 24.81
CA SER A 118 -37.55 9.21 24.73
C SER A 118 -36.34 8.69 23.95
N GLN A 119 -36.39 7.46 23.45
CA GLN A 119 -35.32 6.81 22.67
C GLN A 119 -35.76 6.36 21.27
N LEU A 120 -37.04 6.55 20.89
CA LEU A 120 -37.49 6.33 19.51
C LEU A 120 -37.12 7.53 18.65
N THR A 121 -36.68 7.26 17.43
CA THR A 121 -36.23 8.25 16.43
C THR A 121 -37.09 8.26 15.17
N SER A 122 -37.58 7.09 14.74
CA SER A 122 -38.55 6.93 13.65
C SER A 122 -39.71 6.02 14.06
N LEU A 123 -40.90 6.30 13.52
CA LEU A 123 -42.10 5.50 13.71
C LEU A 123 -42.39 4.52 12.56
N GLN A 124 -41.51 4.40 11.57
CA GLN A 124 -41.70 3.58 10.35
C GLN A 124 -42.03 2.08 10.60
N PHE A 125 -41.85 1.57 11.83
CA PHE A 125 -42.35 0.26 12.23
C PHE A 125 -43.89 0.11 12.17
N LEU A 126 -44.64 1.22 12.15
CA LEU A 126 -46.11 1.26 12.09
C LEU A 126 -46.69 1.25 10.66
N LYS A 127 -45.84 1.25 9.62
CA LYS A 127 -46.24 1.44 8.20
C LYS A 127 -47.28 0.46 7.65
N ASN A 128 -47.51 -0.66 8.32
CA ASN A 128 -48.48 -1.67 7.93
C ASN A 128 -49.93 -1.34 8.35
N ILE A 129 -50.14 -0.44 9.31
CA ILE A 129 -51.48 -0.09 9.85
C ILE A 129 -52.30 0.64 8.77
N GLN A 130 -53.56 0.22 8.64
CA GLN A 130 -54.53 0.71 7.66
C GLN A 130 -55.76 1.34 8.33
N ARG A 131 -56.18 0.86 9.51
CA ARG A 131 -57.33 1.44 10.24
C ARG A 131 -57.10 1.61 11.73
N ILE A 132 -57.64 2.70 12.27
CA ILE A 132 -57.82 2.91 13.71
C ILE A 132 -59.31 3.23 13.95
N HIS A 133 -60.01 2.40 14.71
CA HIS A 133 -61.46 2.57 14.92
C HIS A 133 -61.79 3.63 15.98
N GLY A 134 -60.90 3.85 16.95
CA GLY A 134 -61.08 4.84 18.00
C GLY A 134 -62.10 4.44 19.07
N ASP A 135 -62.30 3.15 19.32
CA ASP A 135 -63.22 2.63 20.34
C ASP A 135 -62.44 1.85 21.42
N PRO A 136 -62.03 2.49 22.55
CA PRO A 136 -62.32 3.86 22.99
C PRO A 136 -61.30 4.93 22.52
N LEU A 137 -61.78 6.17 22.35
CA LEU A 137 -60.96 7.37 22.08
C LEU A 137 -60.19 7.85 23.31
N GLU A 138 -58.92 8.21 23.13
CA GLU A 138 -58.13 8.88 24.17
C GLU A 138 -58.72 10.26 24.46
N ASN A 139 -58.96 10.54 25.75
CA ASN A 139 -59.67 11.72 26.25
C ASN A 139 -61.03 12.01 25.57
N LYS A 140 -61.68 11.00 24.95
CA LYS A 140 -62.93 11.10 24.16
C LYS A 140 -62.83 11.88 22.83
N TYR A 141 -61.64 12.24 22.35
CA TYR A 141 -61.47 13.02 21.12
C TYR A 141 -60.47 12.46 20.11
N TYR A 142 -59.47 11.68 20.56
CA TYR A 142 -58.31 11.38 19.73
C TYR A 142 -58.13 9.89 19.43
N ALA A 143 -57.93 9.58 18.15
CA ALA A 143 -57.56 8.26 17.64
C ALA A 143 -56.03 8.05 17.64
N LEU A 144 -55.26 9.13 17.44
CA LEU A 144 -53.81 9.11 17.47
C LEU A 144 -53.29 10.17 18.44
N VAL A 145 -52.42 9.78 19.38
CA VAL A 145 -51.84 10.67 20.39
C VAL A 145 -50.32 10.51 20.45
N LEU A 146 -49.59 11.52 20.00
CA LEU A 146 -48.12 11.56 19.99
C LEU A 146 -47.64 12.68 20.93
N TYR A 147 -47.18 12.33 22.13
CA TYR A 147 -46.95 13.31 23.21
C TYR A 147 -45.65 13.13 24.00
N ASP A 148 -44.93 14.23 24.27
CA ASP A 148 -43.81 14.24 25.24
C ASP A 148 -42.63 13.32 24.79
N ASN A 149 -42.39 13.22 23.47
CA ASN A 149 -41.35 12.36 22.88
C ASN A 149 -40.13 13.18 22.44
N LYS A 150 -38.96 12.85 23.01
CA LYS A 150 -37.75 13.68 22.89
C LYS A 150 -37.01 13.57 21.56
N GLU A 151 -36.98 12.38 20.95
CA GLU A 151 -36.02 12.06 19.88
C GLU A 151 -36.65 11.72 18.52
N ILE A 152 -37.98 11.62 18.43
CA ILE A 152 -38.70 11.30 17.19
C ILE A 152 -38.53 12.41 16.17
N ARG A 153 -38.09 12.07 14.96
CA ARG A 153 -37.87 12.98 13.80
C ARG A 153 -38.84 12.72 12.65
N GLU A 154 -39.29 11.47 12.55
CA GLU A 154 -39.99 10.92 11.40
C GLU A 154 -41.27 10.19 11.86
N LEU A 155 -42.38 10.44 11.17
CA LEU A 155 -43.60 9.61 11.25
C LEU A 155 -43.46 8.42 10.30
N TRP A 156 -44.39 7.47 10.34
CA TRP A 156 -44.42 6.42 9.32
C TRP A 156 -45.04 6.92 8.03
N THR A 157 -44.61 6.37 6.90
CA THR A 157 -45.30 6.46 5.62
C THR A 157 -46.13 5.19 5.44
N PRO A 158 -47.47 5.23 5.52
CA PRO A 158 -48.33 4.06 5.32
C PRO A 158 -48.08 3.36 3.98
N ASP A 159 -48.00 2.02 3.98
CA ASP A 159 -47.89 1.19 2.77
C ASP A 159 -49.18 1.17 1.94
N ALA A 160 -50.31 1.57 2.54
CA ALA A 160 -51.63 1.67 1.96
C ALA A 160 -52.40 2.84 2.61
N GLU A 161 -53.60 3.18 2.13
CA GLU A 161 -54.41 4.24 2.73
C GLU A 161 -54.70 3.98 4.21
N LEU A 162 -54.51 5.02 5.05
CA LEU A 162 -54.70 4.98 6.49
C LEU A 162 -55.92 5.81 6.88
N GLU A 163 -56.87 5.17 7.56
CA GLU A 163 -58.17 5.71 7.94
C GLU A 163 -58.36 5.71 9.47
N PHE A 164 -58.80 6.84 10.04
CA PHE A 164 -59.33 6.89 11.41
C PHE A 164 -60.85 7.06 11.34
N LEU A 165 -61.59 6.08 11.85
CA LEU A 165 -63.05 6.03 11.70
C LEU A 165 -63.78 6.95 12.71
N ASN A 166 -63.20 7.17 13.89
CA ASN A 166 -63.64 8.15 14.87
C ASN A 166 -62.41 8.87 15.44
N GLY A 167 -62.52 10.18 15.72
CA GLY A 167 -61.51 10.96 16.42
C GLY A 167 -60.37 11.53 15.55
N GLY A 168 -59.75 12.60 16.05
CA GLY A 168 -58.62 13.30 15.40
C GLY A 168 -57.24 12.85 15.91
N MET A 169 -56.21 13.60 15.55
CA MET A 169 -54.84 13.43 16.05
C MET A 169 -54.37 14.54 17.00
N TYR A 170 -53.70 14.15 18.08
CA TYR A 170 -53.04 15.04 19.03
C TYR A 170 -51.52 14.88 18.92
N MET A 171 -50.78 15.93 18.54
CA MET A 171 -49.32 15.88 18.41
C MET A 171 -48.65 17.07 19.10
N HIS A 172 -48.15 16.87 20.33
CA HIS A 172 -47.55 17.95 21.15
C HIS A 172 -46.30 17.53 21.92
N ARG A 173 -45.39 18.49 22.17
CA ARG A 173 -44.09 18.27 22.86
C ARG A 173 -43.22 17.19 22.18
N ASN A 174 -43.21 17.19 20.85
CA ASN A 174 -42.33 16.33 20.05
C ASN A 174 -41.20 17.20 19.48
N ASN A 175 -40.22 17.53 20.32
CA ASN A 175 -39.23 18.61 20.07
C ASN A 175 -38.17 18.30 18.98
N LYS A 176 -38.32 17.19 18.23
CA LYS A 176 -37.53 16.90 17.03
C LYS A 176 -38.38 16.49 15.82
N LEU A 177 -39.71 16.40 15.99
CA LEU A 177 -40.63 16.07 14.91
C LEU A 177 -41.13 17.36 14.27
N CYS A 178 -40.94 17.47 12.94
CA CYS A 178 -41.12 18.75 12.30
C CYS A 178 -42.59 19.07 11.93
N ASN A 179 -42.93 20.35 12.08
CA ASN A 179 -44.25 20.91 11.74
C ASN A 179 -44.64 20.70 10.27
N ARG A 180 -43.65 20.49 9.39
CA ARG A 180 -43.86 20.03 8.01
C ARG A 180 -44.36 18.57 7.96
N HIS A 181 -43.61 17.62 8.53
CA HIS A 181 -43.93 16.18 8.47
C HIS A 181 -45.29 15.86 9.11
N MET A 182 -45.67 16.56 10.19
CA MET A 182 -47.00 16.41 10.79
C MET A 182 -48.13 16.86 9.85
N ARG A 183 -47.95 17.94 9.09
CA ARG A 183 -48.94 18.40 8.09
C ARG A 183 -48.99 17.48 6.87
N GLU A 184 -47.86 16.93 6.44
CA GLU A 184 -47.81 15.95 5.33
C GLU A 184 -48.52 14.65 5.73
N PHE A 185 -48.32 14.17 6.96
CA PHE A 185 -49.05 13.03 7.52
C PHE A 185 -50.55 13.33 7.71
N GLN A 186 -50.90 14.50 8.25
CA GLN A 186 -52.30 14.96 8.35
C GLN A 186 -52.97 15.09 6.96
N ALA A 187 -52.21 15.42 5.91
CA ALA A 187 -52.73 15.43 4.54
C ALA A 187 -53.01 14.00 4.04
N GLN A 188 -52.13 13.04 4.33
CA GLN A 188 -52.20 11.65 3.87
C GLN A 188 -53.28 10.79 4.58
N VAL A 189 -53.57 11.03 5.85
CA VAL A 189 -54.55 10.24 6.62
C VAL A 189 -56.00 10.69 6.35
N ILE A 190 -56.91 9.72 6.21
CA ILE A 190 -58.36 9.93 6.05
C ILE A 190 -59.01 9.97 7.45
N HIS A 191 -59.52 11.14 7.86
CA HIS A 191 -60.12 11.40 9.18
C HIS A 191 -60.81 12.78 9.22
N ASP A 192 -61.55 13.08 10.29
CA ASP A 192 -62.07 14.43 10.56
C ASP A 192 -60.99 15.36 11.13
N LYS A 193 -60.42 16.17 10.24
CA LYS A 193 -59.36 17.15 10.52
C LYS A 193 -59.80 18.31 11.43
N THR A 194 -61.09 18.44 11.74
CA THR A 194 -61.57 19.46 12.69
C THR A 194 -61.33 19.09 14.14
N LEU A 195 -61.08 17.81 14.42
CA LEU A 195 -60.80 17.27 15.76
C LEU A 195 -59.30 17.30 16.14
N ASP A 196 -58.43 17.80 15.25
CA ASP A 196 -56.99 17.74 15.41
C ASP A 196 -56.42 18.80 16.35
N SER A 197 -55.36 18.44 17.07
CA SER A 197 -54.56 19.36 17.87
C SER A 197 -53.07 19.10 17.63
N LEU A 198 -52.50 19.86 16.69
CA LEU A 198 -51.07 19.81 16.36
C LEU A 198 -50.31 20.96 17.06
N GLN A 199 -49.07 20.71 17.48
CA GLN A 199 -48.20 21.76 17.99
C GLN A 199 -47.90 22.81 16.91
N THR A 200 -48.04 24.08 17.28
CA THR A 200 -47.77 25.24 16.42
C THR A 200 -46.56 26.06 16.86
N ASN A 201 -45.99 25.79 18.04
CA ASN A 201 -44.81 26.47 18.54
C ASN A 201 -43.56 25.97 17.81
N ASP A 202 -42.93 26.85 17.02
CA ASP A 202 -41.65 26.60 16.36
C ASP A 202 -40.47 26.68 17.36
N GLN A 203 -40.51 25.88 18.44
CA GLN A 203 -39.35 25.67 19.32
C GLN A 203 -38.31 24.77 18.63
N GLU A 204 -37.57 25.40 17.70
CA GLU A 204 -36.26 24.99 17.19
C GLU A 204 -36.16 23.58 16.58
N VAL A 205 -37.19 23.16 15.85
CA VAL A 205 -37.08 22.00 14.94
C VAL A 205 -36.71 22.46 13.53
N LEU A 206 -35.41 22.40 13.19
CA LEU A 206 -34.96 22.49 11.81
C LEU A 206 -35.36 21.19 11.08
N CYS A 207 -36.23 21.27 10.07
CA CYS A 207 -36.75 20.10 9.31
C CYS A 207 -35.71 19.47 8.36
N GLY A 208 -34.42 19.52 8.71
CA GLY A 208 -33.28 19.33 7.83
C GLY A 208 -32.45 20.62 7.66
N PRO A 209 -31.21 20.49 7.18
CA PRO A 209 -30.34 21.63 6.92
C PRO A 209 -30.88 22.50 5.78
N ALA A 210 -30.60 23.80 5.83
CA ALA A 210 -30.93 24.74 4.75
C ALA A 210 -30.16 24.39 3.48
N LYS A 211 -30.82 24.43 2.32
CA LYS A 211 -30.18 24.08 1.05
C LYS A 211 -29.12 25.11 0.64
N LEU A 212 -27.88 24.66 0.50
CA LEU A 212 -26.72 25.42 0.03
C LEU A 212 -26.46 25.08 -1.44
N LEU A 213 -26.17 26.09 -2.27
CA LEU A 213 -25.82 25.88 -3.68
C LEU A 213 -24.30 25.75 -3.82
N LEU A 214 -23.83 24.54 -4.16
CA LEU A 214 -22.44 24.24 -4.43
C LEU A 214 -22.21 24.17 -5.94
N ASN A 215 -21.50 25.15 -6.49
CA ASN A 215 -21.05 25.14 -7.88
C ASN A 215 -19.69 24.46 -7.97
N VAL A 216 -19.52 23.58 -8.98
CA VAL A 216 -18.34 22.73 -9.15
C VAL A 216 -17.77 22.91 -10.56
N HIS A 217 -16.49 23.28 -10.66
CA HIS A 217 -15.81 23.50 -11.94
C HIS A 217 -14.47 22.75 -11.97
N VAL A 218 -14.31 21.81 -12.91
CA VAL A 218 -13.03 21.12 -13.14
C VAL A 218 -12.00 22.13 -13.65
N ARG A 219 -10.78 22.09 -13.10
CA ARG A 219 -9.68 22.99 -13.48
C ARG A 219 -8.47 22.27 -14.06
N SER A 220 -8.19 21.05 -13.60
CA SER A 220 -7.19 20.17 -14.20
C SER A 220 -7.52 18.69 -13.93
N HIS A 221 -6.61 17.80 -14.30
CA HIS A 221 -6.64 16.39 -13.94
C HIS A 221 -6.46 16.13 -12.43
N ARG A 222 -5.85 17.06 -11.67
CA ARG A 222 -5.60 16.96 -10.21
C ARG A 222 -6.42 17.95 -9.37
N MET A 223 -7.21 18.84 -10.00
CA MET A 223 -7.81 20.00 -9.33
C MET A 223 -9.24 20.33 -9.77
N VAL A 224 -10.09 20.60 -8.77
CA VAL A 224 -11.48 21.07 -8.95
C VAL A 224 -11.68 22.35 -8.12
N GLN A 225 -12.26 23.38 -8.72
CA GLN A 225 -12.69 24.58 -8.02
C GLN A 225 -14.15 24.44 -7.57
N LEU A 226 -14.41 24.83 -6.33
CA LEU A 226 -15.71 24.85 -5.68
C LEU A 226 -16.09 26.30 -5.37
N SER A 227 -17.37 26.66 -5.50
CA SER A 227 -17.85 27.98 -5.07
C SER A 227 -19.30 27.96 -4.58
N TRP A 228 -19.61 28.83 -3.61
CA TRP A 228 -20.93 28.92 -2.96
C TRP A 228 -21.17 30.31 -2.37
N LEU A 229 -22.44 30.66 -2.12
CA LEU A 229 -22.81 31.99 -1.60
C LEU A 229 -22.46 32.14 -0.12
N LYS A 230 -21.83 33.25 0.27
CA LYS A 230 -21.51 33.55 1.68
C LYS A 230 -22.75 33.62 2.57
N SER A 231 -23.87 34.13 2.03
CA SER A 231 -25.14 34.28 2.75
C SER A 231 -25.80 32.95 3.14
N GLN A 232 -25.32 31.83 2.61
CA GLN A 232 -25.78 30.47 2.95
C GLN A 232 -24.89 29.79 4.00
N THR A 233 -23.84 30.46 4.51
CA THR A 233 -22.83 29.88 5.41
C THR A 233 -22.66 30.70 6.67
N SER A 234 -22.56 30.03 7.83
CA SER A 234 -22.88 30.64 9.14
C SER A 234 -21.74 30.70 10.15
N VAL A 235 -20.88 29.67 10.23
CA VAL A 235 -19.69 29.60 11.11
C VAL A 235 -18.57 28.73 10.47
N GLU A 236 -18.63 27.40 10.57
CA GLU A 236 -17.61 26.46 10.08
C GLU A 236 -18.14 25.58 8.94
N LEU A 237 -17.24 25.04 8.10
CA LEU A 237 -17.57 24.26 6.90
C LEU A 237 -16.79 22.94 6.85
N GLU A 238 -17.45 21.86 6.43
CA GLU A 238 -16.83 20.55 6.15
C GLU A 238 -17.12 20.17 4.68
N LEU A 239 -16.05 20.04 3.90
CA LEU A 239 -16.09 19.45 2.56
C LEU A 239 -15.90 17.93 2.69
N ILE A 240 -16.85 17.16 2.17
CA ILE A 240 -16.86 15.70 2.21
C ILE A 240 -16.84 15.17 0.78
N TYR A 241 -15.87 14.31 0.44
CA TYR A 241 -15.71 13.81 -0.93
C TYR A 241 -15.08 12.41 -0.98
N ARG A 242 -15.27 11.70 -2.10
CA ARG A 242 -14.67 10.38 -2.34
C ARG A 242 -14.57 10.06 -3.84
N PRO A 243 -13.65 9.20 -4.28
CA PRO A 243 -13.76 8.52 -5.57
C PRO A 243 -14.96 7.57 -5.59
N VAL A 244 -15.56 7.38 -6.76
CA VAL A 244 -16.77 6.58 -7.00
C VAL A 244 -16.68 5.89 -8.35
N ALA A 245 -17.12 4.63 -8.43
CA ALA A 245 -17.18 3.90 -9.70
C ALA A 245 -18.19 4.52 -10.69
N GLU A 246 -18.12 4.13 -11.96
CA GLU A 246 -19.18 4.45 -12.92
C GLU A 246 -20.50 3.77 -12.55
N GLY A 247 -21.63 4.38 -12.94
CA GLY A 247 -22.99 3.89 -12.60
C GLY A 247 -23.40 4.00 -11.12
N GLN A 248 -22.46 4.02 -10.17
CA GLN A 248 -22.76 4.06 -8.74
C GLN A 248 -23.34 5.43 -8.31
N ILE A 249 -24.39 5.40 -7.49
CA ILE A 249 -25.12 6.54 -6.94
C ILE A 249 -25.34 6.28 -5.45
N TYR A 250 -25.33 7.33 -4.62
CA TYR A 250 -25.63 7.23 -3.18
C TYR A 250 -26.89 8.03 -2.83
N PRO A 251 -27.85 7.46 -2.07
CA PRO A 251 -28.98 8.21 -1.56
C PRO A 251 -28.51 9.20 -0.47
N GLU A 252 -28.94 10.45 -0.57
CA GLU A 252 -28.36 11.59 0.15
C GLU A 252 -28.40 11.49 1.69
N GLN A 253 -29.36 10.74 2.24
CA GLN A 253 -29.56 10.58 3.68
C GLN A 253 -28.79 9.38 4.26
N SER A 254 -28.56 8.31 3.49
CA SER A 254 -28.19 7.02 4.07
C SER A 254 -26.71 6.86 4.43
N GLU A 255 -25.79 7.50 3.71
CA GLU A 255 -24.34 7.22 3.82
C GLU A 255 -23.59 8.18 4.77
N LEU A 256 -24.08 9.41 4.92
CA LEU A 256 -23.40 10.46 5.67
C LEU A 256 -23.73 10.39 7.18
N GLU A 257 -24.91 9.86 7.52
CA GLU A 257 -25.37 9.57 8.88
C GLU A 257 -25.16 8.09 9.26
N ALA A 258 -24.54 7.31 8.38
CA ALA A 258 -24.26 5.89 8.56
C ALA A 258 -23.28 5.59 9.72
N PRO A 259 -23.18 4.32 10.17
CA PRO A 259 -22.22 3.90 11.19
C PRO A 259 -20.76 4.27 10.86
N ILE A 260 -19.93 4.40 11.89
CA ILE A 260 -18.55 4.91 11.76
C ILE A 260 -17.75 4.14 10.69
N CYS A 261 -17.89 2.81 10.62
CA CYS A 261 -17.15 1.97 9.67
C CYS A 261 -17.45 2.28 8.19
N THR A 262 -18.67 2.67 7.82
CA THR A 262 -18.99 3.06 6.42
C THR A 262 -18.55 4.49 6.12
N ARG A 263 -18.50 5.37 7.14
CA ARG A 263 -18.04 6.76 7.02
C ARG A 263 -16.55 6.92 6.70
N ILE A 264 -15.72 5.89 6.91
CA ILE A 264 -14.25 5.93 6.67
C ILE A 264 -13.93 6.15 5.18
N ASN A 265 -14.78 5.65 4.28
CA ASN A 265 -14.60 5.75 2.82
C ASN A 265 -14.82 7.17 2.25
N TRP A 266 -15.07 8.17 3.09
CA TRP A 266 -15.27 9.56 2.70
C TRP A 266 -14.14 10.42 3.29
N GLN A 267 -13.37 11.06 2.40
CA GLN A 267 -12.40 12.08 2.80
C GLN A 267 -13.13 13.34 3.26
N ARG A 268 -12.63 13.95 4.33
CA ARG A 268 -13.24 15.10 5.02
C ARG A 268 -12.18 16.17 5.20
N ARG A 269 -12.53 17.42 4.87
CA ARG A 269 -11.64 18.57 5.01
C ARG A 269 -12.41 19.71 5.65
N LEU A 270 -11.99 20.10 6.84
CA LEU A 270 -12.52 21.29 7.51
C LEU A 270 -12.03 22.53 6.77
N LEU A 271 -12.93 23.46 6.52
CA LEU A 271 -12.69 24.71 5.80
C LEU A 271 -13.08 25.87 6.71
N PHE A 272 -12.10 26.70 7.07
CA PHE A 272 -12.32 27.90 7.87
C PHE A 272 -12.48 29.13 6.97
N PRO A 273 -13.40 30.07 7.24
CA PRO A 273 -13.65 31.23 6.36
C PRO A 273 -12.39 32.05 6.02
N GLU A 274 -11.43 32.12 6.94
CA GLU A 274 -10.13 32.80 6.77
C GLU A 274 -9.23 32.17 5.68
N GLN A 275 -9.48 30.92 5.31
CA GLN A 275 -8.71 30.14 4.32
C GLN A 275 -9.39 30.11 2.94
N LEU A 276 -10.56 30.75 2.79
CA LEU A 276 -11.34 30.74 1.55
C LEU A 276 -10.98 31.95 0.68
N LEU A 277 -10.92 31.73 -0.63
CA LEU A 277 -10.69 32.81 -1.60
C LEU A 277 -11.97 33.63 -1.76
N ASP A 278 -11.90 34.92 -1.47
CA ASP A 278 -13.03 35.83 -1.45
C ASP A 278 -13.30 36.44 -2.85
N ASN A 279 -14.55 36.36 -3.33
CA ASN A 279 -15.03 37.06 -4.52
C ASN A 279 -16.26 37.95 -4.23
N GLY A 280 -16.24 38.63 -3.09
CA GLY A 280 -17.28 39.53 -2.59
C GLY A 280 -18.52 38.80 -2.07
N THR A 281 -19.29 38.19 -2.98
CA THR A 281 -20.58 37.53 -2.72
C THR A 281 -20.47 36.02 -2.49
N HIS A 282 -19.41 35.41 -3.02
CA HIS A 282 -19.14 33.98 -2.95
C HIS A 282 -17.82 33.70 -2.23
N TYR A 283 -17.76 32.55 -1.58
CA TYR A 283 -16.50 31.90 -1.25
C TYR A 283 -16.09 30.99 -2.39
N ASN A 284 -14.78 30.95 -2.68
CA ASN A 284 -14.15 30.02 -3.59
C ASN A 284 -13.17 29.12 -2.81
N TYR A 285 -13.09 27.85 -3.21
CA TYR A 285 -12.11 26.91 -2.68
C TYR A 285 -11.54 26.05 -3.82
N GLN A 286 -10.26 25.70 -3.72
CA GLN A 286 -9.58 24.85 -4.71
C GLN A 286 -9.22 23.52 -4.07
N LEU A 287 -9.91 22.45 -4.49
CA LEU A 287 -9.63 21.10 -4.06
C LEU A 287 -8.46 20.54 -4.89
N ASP A 288 -7.34 20.30 -4.21
CA ASP A 288 -6.08 19.77 -4.76
C ASP A 288 -5.93 18.26 -4.53
N ARG A 289 -4.92 17.65 -5.19
CA ARG A 289 -4.48 16.25 -5.02
C ARG A 289 -5.54 15.20 -5.36
N LEU A 290 -6.41 15.50 -6.30
CA LEU A 290 -7.30 14.51 -6.91
C LEU A 290 -6.54 13.62 -7.89
N THR A 291 -7.01 12.39 -8.13
CA THR A 291 -6.49 11.52 -9.19
C THR A 291 -7.08 11.91 -10.55
N SER A 292 -6.31 11.69 -11.62
CA SER A 292 -6.71 11.93 -13.00
C SER A 292 -7.82 11.01 -13.48
N ASP A 293 -8.59 11.47 -14.46
CA ASP A 293 -9.75 10.78 -15.10
C ASP A 293 -10.76 10.12 -14.14
N THR A 294 -10.77 10.54 -12.87
CA THR A 294 -11.49 9.87 -11.79
C THR A 294 -12.81 10.56 -11.50
N ARG A 295 -13.87 9.77 -11.35
CA ARG A 295 -15.19 10.25 -10.91
C ARG A 295 -15.23 10.40 -9.39
N TYR A 296 -15.55 11.60 -8.93
CA TYR A 296 -15.71 11.95 -7.52
C TYR A 296 -17.17 12.30 -7.19
N ALA A 297 -17.60 11.97 -5.97
CA ALA A 297 -18.77 12.57 -5.34
C ALA A 297 -18.33 13.60 -4.31
N LEU A 298 -19.02 14.76 -4.24
CA LEU A 298 -18.70 15.88 -3.36
C LEU A 298 -19.95 16.47 -2.71
N LEU A 299 -19.81 16.82 -1.43
CA LEU A 299 -20.81 17.46 -0.59
C LEU A 299 -20.15 18.56 0.25
N LEU A 300 -20.80 19.71 0.39
CA LEU A 300 -20.42 20.74 1.36
C LEU A 300 -21.51 20.87 2.43
N ARG A 301 -21.12 20.93 3.71
CA ARG A 301 -22.03 21.25 4.82
C ARG A 301 -21.42 22.26 5.78
N THR A 302 -22.24 23.08 6.42
CA THR A 302 -21.83 23.84 7.60
C THR A 302 -21.99 22.99 8.86
N PHE A 303 -21.23 23.31 9.90
CA PHE A 303 -21.44 22.82 11.26
C PHE A 303 -21.00 23.90 12.26
N GLY A 304 -21.19 23.65 13.56
CA GLY A 304 -20.73 24.53 14.64
C GLY A 304 -21.60 25.79 14.80
N GLY A 305 -22.32 25.90 15.91
CA GLY A 305 -23.06 27.12 16.26
C GLY A 305 -24.33 26.85 17.06
N GLU A 306 -24.45 27.47 18.22
CA GLU A 306 -25.49 27.15 19.21
C GLU A 306 -26.93 27.39 18.70
N PHE A 307 -27.14 28.38 17.83
CA PHE A 307 -28.47 28.82 17.37
C PHE A 307 -28.51 29.21 15.87
N LYS A 308 -27.62 28.68 15.04
CA LYS A 308 -27.57 29.00 13.59
C LYS A 308 -27.90 27.79 12.73
N ARG A 309 -28.66 28.05 11.66
CA ARG A 309 -29.07 27.06 10.65
C ARG A 309 -27.85 26.28 10.14
N GLU A 310 -27.86 24.97 10.35
CA GLU A 310 -27.05 24.07 9.53
C GLU A 310 -27.48 24.21 8.07
N ALA A 311 -26.53 24.20 7.14
CA ALA A 311 -26.75 24.29 5.71
C ALA A 311 -25.95 23.20 4.98
N ARG A 312 -26.50 22.66 3.90
CA ARG A 312 -25.95 21.48 3.22
C ARG A 312 -26.25 21.54 1.71
N SER A 313 -25.29 21.14 0.89
CA SER A 313 -25.49 20.97 -0.56
C SER A 313 -26.16 19.65 -0.92
N ASP A 314 -26.69 19.58 -2.13
CA ASP A 314 -26.97 18.30 -2.79
C ASP A 314 -25.66 17.50 -2.97
N LEU A 315 -25.77 16.19 -3.17
CA LEU A 315 -24.63 15.35 -3.51
C LEU A 315 -24.25 15.51 -4.99
N THR A 316 -23.18 16.23 -5.26
CA THR A 316 -22.69 16.51 -6.62
C THR A 316 -21.72 15.43 -7.09
N PHE A 317 -21.69 15.15 -8.40
CA PHE A 317 -20.74 14.23 -9.02
C PHE A 317 -19.95 14.94 -10.14
N VAL A 318 -18.65 14.71 -10.20
CA VAL A 318 -17.75 15.32 -11.20
C VAL A 318 -16.69 14.31 -11.64
N ARG A 319 -16.10 14.46 -12.83
CA ARG A 319 -14.92 13.70 -13.29
C ARG A 319 -13.76 14.67 -13.49
N THR A 320 -12.56 14.32 -13.01
CA THR A 320 -11.34 15.08 -13.33
C THR A 320 -10.95 14.89 -14.80
N GLN A 321 -10.09 15.75 -15.34
CA GLN A 321 -9.55 15.57 -16.69
C GLN A 321 -8.56 14.39 -16.73
N LYS A 322 -8.31 13.85 -17.94
CA LYS A 322 -7.20 12.93 -18.20
C LYS A 322 -5.85 13.61 -17.96
N ASP A 323 -4.86 12.80 -17.61
CA ASP A 323 -3.44 13.17 -17.49
C ASP A 323 -2.60 12.23 -18.37
N ILE A 324 -1.31 12.52 -18.49
CA ILE A 324 -0.33 11.55 -19.00
C ILE A 324 -0.33 10.32 -18.07
N PRO A 325 -0.16 9.08 -18.58
CA PRO A 325 -0.18 7.89 -17.73
C PRO A 325 0.92 7.90 -16.67
N GLU A 326 0.68 7.21 -15.55
CA GLU A 326 1.72 6.97 -14.56
C GLU A 326 2.75 5.94 -15.09
N PRO A 327 4.00 5.95 -14.60
CA PRO A 327 5.03 5.01 -15.05
C PRO A 327 4.60 3.55 -14.85
N PRO A 328 4.73 2.68 -15.88
CA PRO A 328 4.31 1.30 -15.79
C PRO A 328 5.27 0.47 -14.93
N GLN A 329 4.78 -0.62 -14.35
CA GLN A 329 5.68 -1.60 -13.72
C GLN A 329 6.20 -2.56 -14.80
N LEU A 330 7.50 -2.84 -14.75
CA LEU A 330 8.19 -3.80 -15.60
C LEU A 330 8.91 -4.81 -14.70
N GLN A 331 8.67 -6.09 -14.90
CA GLN A 331 9.29 -7.17 -14.13
C GLN A 331 9.74 -8.31 -15.06
N LEU A 332 10.81 -9.01 -14.69
CA LEU A 332 11.19 -10.27 -15.34
C LEU A 332 10.30 -11.41 -14.83
N SER A 333 9.69 -12.15 -15.74
CA SER A 333 8.95 -13.39 -15.41
C SER A 333 9.79 -14.65 -15.66
N LYS A 334 10.66 -14.64 -16.68
CA LYS A 334 11.58 -15.74 -17.01
C LYS A 334 12.71 -15.22 -17.90
N LYS A 335 13.91 -15.79 -17.77
CA LYS A 335 15.00 -15.65 -18.75
C LYS A 335 15.46 -17.00 -19.32
N THR A 336 15.98 -16.97 -20.54
CA THR A 336 16.80 -18.05 -21.14
C THR A 336 18.14 -17.45 -21.57
N ASP A 337 18.95 -18.23 -22.28
CA ASP A 337 20.19 -17.79 -22.90
C ASP A 337 20.00 -16.83 -24.10
N ASN A 338 18.80 -16.82 -24.70
CA ASN A 338 18.48 -16.01 -25.88
C ASN A 338 17.16 -15.23 -25.79
N SER A 339 16.46 -15.25 -24.65
CA SER A 339 15.15 -14.61 -24.49
C SER A 339 14.87 -14.10 -23.08
N LEU A 340 14.06 -13.03 -22.99
CA LEU A 340 13.56 -12.45 -21.74
C LEU A 340 12.04 -12.33 -21.81
N THR A 341 11.34 -13.05 -20.93
CA THR A 341 9.88 -12.93 -20.74
C THR A 341 9.61 -11.83 -19.71
N LEU A 342 8.93 -10.78 -20.15
CA LEU A 342 8.58 -9.59 -19.38
C LEU A 342 7.11 -9.64 -18.93
N LEU A 343 6.88 -9.17 -17.71
CA LEU A 343 5.55 -8.86 -17.16
C LEU A 343 5.40 -7.33 -17.11
N LEU A 344 4.28 -6.83 -17.61
CA LEU A 344 3.95 -5.42 -17.74
C LEU A 344 2.63 -5.13 -17.00
N SER A 345 2.59 -4.04 -16.22
CA SER A 345 1.33 -3.53 -15.66
C SER A 345 1.27 -2.01 -15.69
N GLY A 346 0.09 -1.48 -16.01
CA GLY A 346 -0.22 -0.06 -15.95
C GLY A 346 -0.90 0.31 -14.63
N SER A 347 -0.76 1.56 -14.19
CA SER A 347 -1.52 2.06 -13.04
C SER A 347 -3.01 2.07 -13.37
N GLY A 348 -3.83 1.42 -12.53
CA GLY A 348 -5.22 1.05 -12.83
C GLY A 348 -6.22 2.20 -13.00
N ASN A 349 -5.77 3.45 -12.92
CA ASN A 349 -6.60 4.66 -13.04
C ASN A 349 -6.36 5.45 -14.34
N SER A 350 -5.35 5.09 -15.16
CA SER A 350 -5.01 5.85 -16.37
C SER A 350 -5.61 5.27 -17.65
N SER A 351 -6.24 6.11 -18.47
CA SER A 351 -6.51 5.83 -19.89
C SER A 351 -5.19 5.56 -20.60
N LEU A 352 -4.90 4.29 -20.89
CA LEU A 352 -3.68 3.79 -21.50
C LEU A 352 -3.98 3.28 -22.92
N ASP A 353 -3.26 3.77 -23.91
CA ASP A 353 -3.46 3.38 -25.31
C ASP A 353 -2.40 2.35 -25.75
N TYR A 354 -1.13 2.60 -25.44
CA TYR A 354 -0.01 1.72 -25.76
C TYR A 354 1.16 1.86 -24.77
N TYR A 355 2.04 0.87 -24.73
CA TYR A 355 3.38 0.99 -24.15
C TYR A 355 4.44 1.14 -25.25
N GLU A 356 5.51 1.86 -24.93
CA GLU A 356 6.73 1.88 -25.73
C GLU A 356 7.87 1.27 -24.92
N LEU A 357 8.48 0.21 -25.44
CA LEU A 357 9.62 -0.49 -24.86
C LEU A 357 10.86 -0.21 -25.70
N ARG A 358 11.92 0.32 -25.07
CA ARG A 358 13.24 0.49 -25.68
C ARG A 358 14.22 -0.49 -25.06
N ILE A 359 15.01 -1.13 -25.92
CA ILE A 359 15.96 -2.18 -25.56
C ILE A 359 17.35 -1.69 -25.98
N TYR A 360 18.27 -1.67 -25.04
CA TYR A 360 19.68 -1.33 -25.27
C TYR A 360 20.53 -2.52 -24.86
N GLU A 361 21.41 -3.00 -25.74
CA GLU A 361 22.46 -3.93 -25.35
C GLU A 361 23.57 -3.15 -24.62
N LEU A 362 23.85 -3.52 -23.38
CA LEU A 362 24.99 -3.04 -22.62
C LEU A 362 26.12 -4.05 -22.78
N ALA A 363 26.81 -3.98 -23.92
CA ALA A 363 27.92 -4.88 -24.24
C ALA A 363 29.07 -4.71 -23.24
N ASP A 364 29.65 -5.82 -22.81
CA ASP A 364 30.84 -5.84 -21.95
C ASP A 364 32.06 -5.24 -22.68
N ASP A 365 32.79 -4.34 -22.02
CA ASP A 365 33.98 -3.70 -22.60
C ASP A 365 35.15 -4.69 -22.66
N ALA A 366 35.27 -5.36 -23.81
CA ALA A 366 36.33 -6.30 -24.09
C ALA A 366 37.73 -5.66 -24.05
N ALA A 367 37.88 -4.36 -24.32
CA ALA A 367 39.17 -3.69 -24.31
C ALA A 367 39.66 -3.44 -22.87
N TYR A 368 38.76 -3.01 -21.98
CA TYR A 368 39.02 -2.90 -20.55
C TYR A 368 39.27 -4.28 -19.90
N ILE A 369 38.50 -5.30 -20.27
CA ILE A 369 38.73 -6.69 -19.86
C ILE A 369 40.12 -7.15 -20.30
N ASP A 370 40.51 -6.90 -21.55
CA ASP A 370 41.82 -7.24 -22.13
C ASP A 370 43.02 -6.44 -21.55
N GLU A 371 42.82 -5.54 -20.58
CA GLU A 371 43.91 -4.95 -19.78
C GLU A 371 44.38 -5.89 -18.65
N ARG A 372 43.52 -6.80 -18.19
CA ARG A 372 43.83 -7.71 -17.06
C ARG A 372 44.47 -9.01 -17.52
N ASP A 373 45.60 -9.36 -16.91
CA ASP A 373 46.21 -10.68 -17.08
C ASP A 373 45.48 -11.73 -16.24
N TYR A 374 44.42 -12.32 -16.80
CA TYR A 374 43.63 -13.39 -16.17
C TYR A 374 44.41 -14.70 -15.91
N CYS A 375 45.64 -14.85 -16.42
CA CYS A 375 46.50 -15.99 -16.10
C CYS A 375 47.32 -15.77 -14.82
N LYS A 376 47.70 -14.52 -14.53
CA LYS A 376 48.34 -14.14 -13.26
C LYS A 376 47.31 -13.77 -12.17
N GLN A 377 46.16 -13.25 -12.58
CA GLN A 377 45.09 -12.74 -11.72
C GLN A 377 43.74 -13.33 -12.15
N PRO A 378 43.49 -14.64 -11.91
CA PRO A 378 42.27 -15.31 -12.34
C PRO A 378 41.01 -14.59 -11.85
N ALA A 379 39.94 -14.69 -12.62
CA ALA A 379 38.63 -14.22 -12.20
C ALA A 379 38.10 -15.13 -11.08
N VAL A 380 38.25 -14.69 -9.83
CA VAL A 380 37.54 -15.32 -8.72
C VAL A 380 36.08 -14.93 -8.86
N LEU A 381 35.25 -15.90 -9.24
CA LEU A 381 33.82 -15.81 -9.00
C LEU A 381 33.62 -15.74 -7.49
N LEU A 382 33.35 -14.55 -6.99
CA LEU A 382 32.60 -14.37 -5.75
C LEU A 382 31.23 -14.98 -6.01
N GLN A 383 31.10 -16.27 -5.66
CA GLN A 383 29.82 -16.96 -5.63
C GLN A 383 28.91 -16.17 -4.69
N ASP A 384 27.71 -15.80 -5.14
CA ASP A 384 26.77 -15.04 -4.32
C ASP A 384 26.44 -15.83 -3.05
N MET A 385 26.99 -15.36 -1.92
CA MET A 385 26.87 -15.99 -0.61
C MET A 385 25.51 -15.62 0.01
N ASP A 386 24.43 -16.21 -0.53
CA ASP A 386 23.09 -16.21 0.07
C ASP A 386 23.06 -17.09 1.36
N GLY A 387 23.90 -16.74 2.35
CA GLY A 387 24.03 -17.46 3.61
C GLY A 387 24.84 -16.67 4.66
N ASP A 388 24.42 -16.77 5.93
CA ASP A 388 24.95 -16.01 7.08
C ASP A 388 26.42 -16.29 7.47
N GLU A 389 27.17 -17.12 6.72
CA GLU A 389 28.59 -17.39 7.00
C GLU A 389 29.52 -16.36 6.35
N TRP A 390 29.65 -15.20 7.01
CA TRP A 390 30.78 -14.30 6.82
C TRP A 390 32.09 -15.04 7.13
N SER A 391 32.81 -15.43 6.09
CA SER A 391 34.21 -15.85 6.21
C SER A 391 35.06 -14.66 6.68
N THR A 392 36.02 -14.93 7.57
CA THR A 392 36.73 -13.92 8.34
C THR A 392 37.40 -12.85 7.47
N PRO A 393 37.22 -11.55 7.75
CA PRO A 393 38.07 -10.50 7.18
C PRO A 393 39.53 -10.80 7.53
N VAL A 394 40.40 -10.81 6.53
CA VAL A 394 41.84 -10.65 6.76
C VAL A 394 42.07 -9.16 6.99
N GLU A 395 42.12 -8.75 8.26
CA GLU A 395 42.49 -7.39 8.67
C GLU A 395 43.97 -7.13 8.39
N ASP A 396 44.32 -6.86 7.13
CA ASP A 396 45.63 -6.28 6.78
C ASP A 396 45.58 -4.74 6.94
N TYR A 397 46.59 -4.20 7.61
CA TYR A 397 46.67 -2.80 8.04
C TYR A 397 46.90 -1.82 6.87
N ASP A 398 46.04 -0.80 6.72
CA ASP A 398 46.45 0.62 6.82
C ASP A 398 45.24 1.59 6.80
N ASP A 399 44.59 1.74 7.97
CA ASP A 399 43.31 2.44 8.17
C ASP A 399 43.43 3.99 8.17
N CYS A 400 44.05 4.53 7.12
CA CYS A 400 44.22 5.97 6.89
C CYS A 400 44.20 6.31 5.39
N CYS A 401 44.72 5.40 4.55
CA CYS A 401 44.66 5.53 3.09
C CYS A 401 43.26 5.19 2.55
N SER A 402 42.60 4.18 3.14
CA SER A 402 41.21 3.77 2.89
C SER A 402 40.25 4.96 2.85
N HIS A 403 40.13 5.67 3.99
CA HIS A 403 39.22 6.79 4.17
C HIS A 403 39.51 7.99 3.24
N GLN A 404 40.75 8.20 2.80
CA GLN A 404 41.04 9.23 1.78
C GLN A 404 40.59 8.80 0.39
N GLN A 405 40.68 7.51 0.07
CA GLN A 405 40.19 6.96 -1.19
C GLN A 405 38.66 6.97 -1.23
N GLU A 406 37.98 6.51 -0.17
CA GLU A 406 36.52 6.62 -0.02
C GLU A 406 36.03 8.07 -0.16
N LEU A 407 36.64 9.04 0.53
CA LEU A 407 36.31 10.46 0.35
C LEU A 407 36.59 10.99 -1.07
N SER A 408 37.52 10.38 -1.80
CA SER A 408 37.77 10.73 -3.20
C SER A 408 36.69 10.16 -4.12
N ASP A 409 36.19 8.96 -3.82
CA ASP A 409 35.13 8.27 -4.57
C ASP A 409 33.75 8.86 -4.27
N ASP A 410 33.45 9.22 -3.02
CA ASP A 410 32.27 10.02 -2.64
C ASP A 410 32.25 11.36 -3.41
N ARG A 411 33.40 12.06 -3.48
CA ARG A 411 33.49 13.31 -4.26
C ARG A 411 33.33 13.07 -5.75
N ARG A 412 33.96 12.02 -6.30
CA ARG A 412 33.83 11.60 -7.71
C ARG A 412 32.36 11.33 -8.05
N PHE A 413 31.65 10.60 -7.20
CA PHE A 413 30.23 10.29 -7.31
C PHE A 413 29.34 11.54 -7.19
N ILE A 414 29.59 12.42 -6.21
CA ILE A 414 28.84 13.68 -6.06
C ILE A 414 29.07 14.62 -7.26
N GLU A 415 30.28 14.66 -7.81
CA GLU A 415 30.60 15.47 -8.99
C GLU A 415 30.01 14.85 -10.28
N ASP A 416 30.04 13.53 -10.45
CA ASP A 416 29.39 12.81 -11.57
C ASP A 416 27.85 12.96 -11.54
N MET A 417 27.21 12.71 -10.39
CA MET A 417 25.79 12.94 -10.17
C MET A 417 25.40 14.39 -10.51
N ARG A 418 26.25 15.38 -10.18
CA ARG A 418 26.04 16.78 -10.55
C ARG A 418 26.17 17.07 -12.04
N SER A 419 26.94 16.29 -12.81
CA SER A 419 26.90 16.32 -14.28
C SER A 419 25.66 15.63 -14.85
N GLN A 420 25.30 14.44 -14.35
CA GLN A 420 24.14 13.69 -14.85
C GLN A 420 22.82 14.46 -14.65
N TYR A 421 22.61 15.03 -13.46
CA TYR A 421 21.43 15.85 -13.14
C TYR A 421 21.59 17.34 -13.50
N ARG A 422 22.62 17.71 -14.28
CA ARG A 422 22.81 19.08 -14.78
C ARG A 422 21.77 19.46 -15.84
N CYS A 423 21.30 18.47 -16.58
CA CYS A 423 20.20 18.60 -17.53
C CYS A 423 18.86 18.61 -16.79
N SER A 424 18.09 19.69 -16.94
CA SER A 424 16.75 19.83 -16.35
C SER A 424 15.79 20.48 -17.33
N LEU A 425 14.48 20.46 -17.02
CA LEU A 425 13.47 21.18 -17.79
C LEU A 425 13.63 22.71 -17.71
N ASP A 426 14.25 23.20 -16.63
CA ASP A 426 14.47 24.63 -16.37
C ASP A 426 15.78 25.16 -17.02
N GLU A 427 16.81 24.31 -17.14
CA GLU A 427 18.10 24.64 -17.77
C GLU A 427 18.44 23.70 -18.96
N PRO A 428 17.63 23.70 -20.04
CA PRO A 428 17.80 22.78 -21.17
C PRO A 428 19.11 22.99 -21.96
N THR A 429 19.81 24.12 -21.75
CA THR A 429 21.14 24.39 -22.34
C THR A 429 22.28 23.59 -21.70
N ASN A 430 22.06 23.01 -20.51
CA ASN A 430 23.02 22.10 -19.88
C ASN A 430 22.89 20.64 -20.38
N CYS A 431 21.86 20.33 -21.16
CA CYS A 431 21.64 19.00 -21.69
C CYS A 431 22.59 18.75 -22.87
N GLU A 432 23.69 18.04 -22.61
CA GLU A 432 24.45 17.43 -23.70
C GLU A 432 23.53 16.49 -24.49
N LEU A 433 23.63 16.56 -25.82
CA LEU A 433 22.96 15.62 -26.70
C LEU A 433 23.63 14.25 -26.56
N TRP A 434 23.17 13.47 -25.57
CA TRP A 434 23.43 12.04 -25.48
C TRP A 434 23.15 11.43 -26.86
N GLN A 435 24.23 11.07 -27.57
CA GLN A 435 24.09 10.31 -28.80
C GLN A 435 23.52 8.97 -28.40
N GLN A 436 22.22 8.76 -28.69
CA GLN A 436 21.60 7.48 -28.43
C GLN A 436 22.45 6.39 -29.10
N PRO A 437 22.79 5.30 -28.38
CA PRO A 437 23.50 4.19 -29.01
C PRO A 437 22.69 3.75 -30.22
N LYS A 438 23.33 3.73 -31.39
CA LYS A 438 22.64 3.69 -32.70
C LYS A 438 21.74 2.46 -32.87
N ASP A 439 22.00 1.42 -32.09
CA ASP A 439 21.38 0.10 -32.18
C ASP A 439 20.40 -0.16 -31.02
N SER A 440 19.58 0.83 -30.65
CA SER A 440 18.47 0.65 -29.70
C SER A 440 17.20 0.15 -30.41
N ILE A 441 16.63 -0.97 -29.97
CA ILE A 441 15.39 -1.52 -30.54
C ILE A 441 14.19 -0.88 -29.82
N GLN A 442 13.28 -0.25 -30.57
CA GLN A 442 12.03 0.31 -30.07
C GLN A 442 10.82 -0.53 -30.52
N LEU A 443 10.04 -1.00 -29.55
CA LEU A 443 8.82 -1.79 -29.75
C LEU A 443 7.60 -1.02 -29.21
N HIS A 444 6.48 -1.10 -29.93
CA HIS A 444 5.19 -0.58 -29.47
C HIS A 444 4.26 -1.75 -29.14
N LEU A 445 3.75 -1.79 -27.92
CA LEU A 445 2.89 -2.85 -27.38
C LEU A 445 1.51 -2.27 -27.07
N SER A 446 0.44 -3.05 -27.21
CA SER A 446 -0.91 -2.57 -26.86
C SER A 446 -1.02 -2.28 -25.36
N GLY A 447 -1.83 -1.31 -24.95
CA GLY A 447 -2.12 -1.07 -23.53
C GLY A 447 -2.66 -2.31 -22.80
N ASN A 448 -3.30 -3.24 -23.54
CA ASN A 448 -3.80 -4.52 -23.02
C ASN A 448 -2.72 -5.62 -22.90
N THR A 449 -1.47 -5.36 -23.31
CA THR A 449 -0.37 -6.34 -23.25
C THR A 449 0.18 -6.43 -21.83
N THR A 450 -0.14 -7.52 -21.12
CA THR A 450 0.39 -7.81 -19.78
C THR A 450 1.68 -8.63 -19.78
N THR A 451 1.98 -9.36 -20.87
CA THR A 451 3.24 -10.10 -21.02
C THR A 451 3.81 -9.94 -22.42
N HIS A 452 5.14 -9.94 -22.52
CA HIS A 452 5.87 -9.86 -23.79
C HIS A 452 7.13 -10.72 -23.72
N ILE A 453 7.62 -11.22 -24.85
CA ILE A 453 8.84 -12.03 -24.91
C ILE A 453 9.80 -11.38 -25.92
N LEU A 454 10.99 -11.04 -25.45
CA LEU A 454 12.10 -10.63 -26.29
C LEU A 454 12.85 -11.87 -26.74
N HIS A 455 13.18 -11.95 -28.04
CA HIS A 455 13.87 -13.07 -28.67
C HIS A 455 15.18 -12.59 -29.31
N ASP A 456 15.98 -13.54 -29.81
CA ASP A 456 17.21 -13.31 -30.57
C ASP A 456 18.28 -12.48 -29.83
N LEU A 457 18.29 -12.57 -28.50
CA LEU A 457 19.27 -11.94 -27.62
C LEU A 457 20.57 -12.76 -27.56
N LYS A 458 21.70 -12.10 -27.28
CA LYS A 458 23.01 -12.76 -27.07
C LYS A 458 23.10 -13.42 -25.70
N ARG A 459 23.94 -14.45 -25.58
CA ARG A 459 24.15 -15.27 -24.38
C ARG A 459 24.94 -14.55 -23.31
N TYR A 460 24.43 -14.50 -22.08
CA TYR A 460 25.05 -13.82 -20.95
C TYR A 460 25.33 -12.31 -21.12
N HIS A 461 24.79 -11.66 -22.16
CA HIS A 461 24.89 -10.21 -22.36
C HIS A 461 23.91 -9.46 -21.45
N LEU A 462 24.29 -8.26 -21.00
CA LEU A 462 23.44 -7.36 -20.23
C LEU A 462 22.55 -6.52 -21.16
N TYR A 463 21.28 -6.42 -20.83
CA TYR A 463 20.30 -5.58 -21.53
C TYR A 463 19.64 -4.59 -20.58
N SER A 464 19.48 -3.34 -21.03
CA SER A 464 18.67 -2.33 -20.36
C SER A 464 17.33 -2.18 -21.09
N LEU A 465 16.24 -2.32 -20.35
CA LEU A 465 14.87 -2.34 -20.84
C LEU A 465 14.11 -1.15 -20.26
N GLN A 466 13.86 -0.13 -21.07
CA GLN A 466 13.11 1.08 -20.68
C GLN A 466 11.67 1.01 -21.20
N LEU A 467 10.71 0.83 -20.31
CA LEU A 467 9.27 0.79 -20.64
C LEU A 467 8.58 2.09 -20.22
N ARG A 468 7.81 2.72 -21.12
CA ARG A 468 6.92 3.84 -20.80
C ARG A 468 5.48 3.60 -21.26
N ALA A 469 4.54 4.20 -20.56
CA ALA A 469 3.10 4.12 -20.82
C ALA A 469 2.63 5.38 -21.56
N CYS A 470 1.84 5.25 -22.61
CA CYS A 470 1.47 6.35 -23.50
C CYS A 470 -0.04 6.43 -23.76
N ASN A 471 -0.54 7.66 -23.92
CA ASN A 471 -1.89 7.94 -24.40
C ASN A 471 -1.95 9.18 -25.30
N GLU A 472 -3.15 9.57 -25.73
CA GLU A 472 -3.43 10.77 -26.55
C GLU A 472 -2.82 12.10 -26.04
N LEU A 473 -2.43 12.21 -24.77
CA LEU A 473 -1.81 13.41 -24.18
C LEU A 473 -0.28 13.34 -24.14
N GLY A 474 0.32 12.14 -24.20
CA GLY A 474 1.77 11.94 -24.10
C GLY A 474 2.18 10.62 -23.46
N CYS A 475 3.47 10.49 -23.15
CA CYS A 475 4.04 9.31 -22.51
C CYS A 475 4.61 9.62 -21.12
N SER A 476 4.52 8.65 -20.21
CA SER A 476 5.10 8.66 -18.87
C SER A 476 6.63 8.77 -18.92
N SER A 477 7.25 9.05 -17.76
CA SER A 477 8.65 8.68 -17.57
C SER A 477 8.81 7.16 -17.69
N HIS A 478 10.00 6.71 -18.09
CA HIS A 478 10.26 5.29 -18.29
C HIS A 478 10.61 4.59 -16.97
N THR A 479 10.26 3.31 -16.89
CA THR A 479 10.72 2.37 -15.86
C THR A 479 11.80 1.49 -16.47
N THR A 480 12.95 1.39 -15.81
CA THR A 480 14.12 0.64 -16.30
C THR A 480 14.25 -0.70 -15.59
N LEU A 481 14.46 -1.78 -16.35
CA LEU A 481 14.90 -3.09 -15.86
C LEU A 481 16.22 -3.44 -16.56
N ASN A 482 17.27 -3.69 -15.78
CA ASN A 482 18.57 -4.14 -16.29
C ASN A 482 18.73 -5.63 -15.96
N GLU A 483 19.00 -6.48 -16.96
CA GLU A 483 19.01 -7.93 -16.79
C GLU A 483 20.01 -8.61 -17.73
N ARG A 484 20.74 -9.64 -17.26
CA ARG A 484 21.54 -10.51 -18.13
C ARG A 484 20.71 -11.72 -18.57
N THR A 485 20.79 -12.07 -19.84
CA THR A 485 20.41 -13.41 -20.31
C THR A 485 21.21 -14.50 -19.58
N ASN A 486 20.73 -15.74 -19.58
CA ASN A 486 21.50 -16.85 -19.01
C ASN A 486 22.70 -17.22 -19.91
N TYR A 487 23.60 -18.04 -19.37
CA TYR A 487 24.59 -18.76 -20.15
C TYR A 487 24.01 -20.07 -20.72
N THR A 488 24.60 -20.57 -21.81
CA THR A 488 24.30 -21.89 -22.37
C THR A 488 25.38 -22.88 -21.93
N LEU A 489 24.98 -24.04 -21.41
CA LEU A 489 25.92 -25.15 -21.17
C LEU A 489 26.55 -25.59 -22.50
N GLY A 490 27.85 -25.37 -22.65
CA GLY A 490 28.59 -25.61 -23.89
C GLY A 490 28.59 -24.45 -24.89
N GLY A 491 28.12 -23.24 -24.52
CA GLY A 491 28.30 -22.03 -25.35
C GLY A 491 29.77 -21.69 -25.62
N ASP A 492 30.64 -22.02 -24.65
CA ASP A 492 32.09 -21.80 -24.70
C ASP A 492 32.88 -23.02 -25.24
N PHE A 493 32.23 -24.02 -25.86
CA PHE A 493 32.95 -25.14 -26.47
C PHE A 493 33.72 -24.73 -27.72
N LEU A 494 34.93 -25.30 -27.86
CA LEU A 494 35.79 -25.15 -29.02
C LEU A 494 35.51 -26.30 -30.01
N PRO A 495 34.93 -26.05 -31.21
CA PRO A 495 34.62 -27.12 -32.16
C PRO A 495 35.88 -27.68 -32.85
N ASP A 496 36.83 -26.81 -33.18
CA ASP A 496 37.99 -27.11 -34.04
C ASP A 496 39.30 -27.22 -33.24
N LEU A 497 39.27 -27.84 -32.06
CA LEU A 497 40.48 -28.06 -31.24
C LEU A 497 41.36 -29.16 -31.85
N SER A 498 42.60 -28.81 -32.21
CA SER A 498 43.61 -29.75 -32.68
C SER A 498 44.94 -29.57 -31.95
N ALA A 499 45.68 -30.67 -31.76
CA ALA A 499 46.98 -30.67 -31.12
C ALA A 499 47.94 -31.64 -31.82
N CYS A 500 49.18 -31.20 -32.06
CA CYS A 500 50.22 -32.03 -32.63
C CYS A 500 51.60 -31.74 -32.01
N ARG A 501 52.49 -32.73 -32.06
CA ARG A 501 53.90 -32.61 -31.68
C ARG A 501 54.76 -32.58 -32.94
N VAL A 502 55.74 -31.71 -32.99
CA VAL A 502 56.70 -31.63 -34.10
C VAL A 502 57.71 -32.79 -33.99
N PRO A 503 57.93 -33.59 -35.06
CA PRO A 503 58.93 -34.64 -35.04
C PRO A 503 60.36 -34.10 -34.82
N SER A 504 61.18 -34.84 -34.07
CA SER A 504 62.56 -34.49 -33.66
C SER A 504 62.74 -33.30 -32.71
N THR A 505 61.66 -32.70 -32.21
CA THR A 505 61.70 -31.69 -31.13
C THR A 505 60.73 -32.03 -29.99
N ASP A 506 60.83 -31.27 -28.89
CA ASP A 506 59.90 -31.29 -27.75
C ASP A 506 58.84 -30.18 -27.85
N GLU A 507 58.51 -29.80 -29.09
CA GLU A 507 57.60 -28.72 -29.45
C GLU A 507 56.19 -29.25 -29.72
N TYR A 508 55.22 -28.70 -29.01
CA TYR A 508 53.80 -29.04 -29.09
C TYR A 508 53.03 -27.82 -29.59
N ILE A 509 52.25 -28.01 -30.65
CA ILE A 509 51.42 -26.98 -31.28
C ILE A 509 49.96 -27.32 -31.02
N VAL A 510 49.19 -26.37 -30.51
CA VAL A 510 47.74 -26.49 -30.24
C VAL A 510 47.02 -25.35 -30.95
N ARG A 511 45.98 -25.66 -31.72
CA ARG A 511 45.22 -24.70 -32.53
C ARG A 511 43.73 -24.82 -32.24
N PHE A 512 43.05 -23.69 -32.02
CA PHE A 512 41.61 -23.61 -31.79
C PHE A 512 41.11 -22.18 -32.01
N ASN A 513 39.96 -21.99 -32.66
CA ASN A 513 39.35 -20.66 -32.77
C ASN A 513 38.56 -20.31 -31.50
N ASP A 514 38.37 -19.01 -31.22
CA ASP A 514 37.39 -18.54 -30.22
C ASP A 514 35.98 -19.13 -30.51
N PRO A 515 35.14 -19.42 -29.48
CA PRO A 515 33.78 -19.90 -29.70
C PRO A 515 32.92 -18.91 -30.54
N VAL A 516 32.01 -19.44 -31.36
CA VAL A 516 31.18 -18.62 -32.28
C VAL A 516 30.12 -17.80 -31.54
N GLN A 517 29.64 -18.28 -30.39
CA GLN A 517 28.68 -17.60 -29.52
C GLN A 517 29.02 -17.92 -28.04
N PRO A 518 30.08 -17.31 -27.50
CA PRO A 518 30.51 -17.51 -26.11
C PRO A 518 29.47 -16.96 -25.12
N ASN A 519 29.62 -17.34 -23.86
CA ASN A 519 28.80 -16.83 -22.76
C ASN A 519 29.37 -15.49 -22.26
N GLY A 520 29.08 -14.42 -23.01
CA GLY A 520 29.68 -13.10 -22.82
C GLY A 520 31.07 -13.02 -23.45
N VAL A 521 32.08 -12.55 -22.70
CA VAL A 521 33.46 -12.38 -23.18
C VAL A 521 34.35 -13.52 -22.65
N ILE A 522 35.25 -14.04 -23.50
CA ILE A 522 36.28 -14.99 -23.06
C ILE A 522 37.44 -14.24 -22.41
N LEU A 523 37.93 -14.75 -21.28
CA LEU A 523 38.96 -14.12 -20.45
C LEU A 523 40.34 -14.78 -20.68
N SER A 524 40.38 -16.11 -20.59
CA SER A 524 41.60 -16.90 -20.74
C SER A 524 41.33 -18.34 -21.14
N TYR A 525 42.40 -18.99 -21.59
CA TYR A 525 42.48 -20.38 -21.98
C TYR A 525 43.53 -21.09 -21.12
N VAL A 526 43.19 -22.26 -20.58
CA VAL A 526 44.09 -23.08 -19.77
C VAL A 526 44.28 -24.44 -20.46
N LEU A 527 45.45 -24.64 -21.05
CA LEU A 527 45.78 -25.82 -21.83
C LEU A 527 46.29 -26.93 -20.90
N HIS A 528 45.57 -28.03 -20.86
CA HIS A 528 45.86 -29.21 -20.02
C HIS A 528 46.45 -30.34 -20.87
N TYR A 529 47.74 -30.62 -20.66
CA TYR A 529 48.44 -31.75 -21.28
C TYR A 529 48.46 -32.92 -20.29
N ARG A 530 48.30 -34.16 -20.78
CA ARG A 530 48.42 -35.38 -19.96
C ARG A 530 49.04 -36.56 -20.70
N ASN A 531 49.65 -37.46 -19.94
CA ASN A 531 50.18 -38.73 -20.40
C ASN A 531 49.40 -39.88 -19.75
N ILE A 532 48.70 -40.68 -20.56
CA ILE A 532 47.96 -41.87 -20.14
C ILE A 532 48.55 -43.11 -20.80
N LEU A 533 48.89 -44.14 -20.01
CA LEU A 533 49.19 -45.46 -20.56
C LEU A 533 47.89 -46.18 -20.96
N SER A 534 47.90 -46.77 -22.16
CA SER A 534 46.76 -47.41 -22.80
C SER A 534 46.10 -48.52 -21.98
N ASP A 535 46.88 -49.19 -21.13
CA ASP A 535 46.50 -50.48 -20.56
C ASP A 535 45.89 -50.36 -19.15
N SER A 536 45.96 -49.18 -18.53
CA SER A 536 45.47 -48.96 -17.15
C SER A 536 44.65 -47.68 -16.95
N GLY A 537 44.59 -46.78 -17.94
CA GLY A 537 43.90 -45.49 -17.82
C GLY A 537 44.51 -44.52 -16.79
N THR A 538 45.67 -44.87 -16.21
CA THR A 538 46.33 -44.08 -15.17
C THR A 538 47.03 -42.88 -15.81
N VAL A 539 46.73 -41.67 -15.33
CA VAL A 539 47.49 -40.47 -15.64
C VAL A 539 48.80 -40.54 -14.86
N MET A 540 49.95 -40.60 -15.54
CA MET A 540 51.26 -40.56 -14.88
C MET A 540 51.79 -39.14 -14.75
N GLU A 541 51.58 -38.31 -15.76
CA GLU A 541 52.13 -36.96 -15.85
C GLU A 541 51.07 -36.01 -16.41
N SER A 542 51.06 -34.77 -15.90
CA SER A 542 50.25 -33.68 -16.42
C SER A 542 51.02 -32.36 -16.38
N HIS A 543 50.71 -31.48 -17.32
CA HIS A 543 51.27 -30.13 -17.42
C HIS A 543 50.18 -29.14 -17.80
N VAL A 544 50.32 -27.88 -17.38
CA VAL A 544 49.30 -26.84 -17.58
C VAL A 544 49.94 -25.54 -18.00
N ASN A 545 49.51 -25.00 -19.15
CA ASN A 545 49.83 -23.63 -19.58
C ASN A 545 48.57 -22.76 -19.50
N CYS A 546 48.72 -21.45 -19.28
CA CYS A 546 47.63 -20.48 -19.39
C CYS A 546 47.98 -19.42 -20.44
N LEU A 547 46.96 -18.99 -21.19
CA LEU A 547 47.05 -18.01 -22.26
C LEU A 547 45.85 -17.04 -22.15
N THR A 548 46.09 -15.73 -22.16
CA THR A 548 44.98 -14.75 -22.17
C THR A 548 44.35 -14.69 -23.55
N ARG A 549 43.05 -14.32 -23.65
CA ARG A 549 42.35 -14.18 -24.94
C ARG A 549 43.15 -13.30 -25.93
N ARG A 550 43.57 -12.11 -25.47
CA ARG A 550 44.38 -11.18 -26.26
C ARG A 550 45.74 -11.74 -26.72
N ALA A 551 46.41 -12.54 -25.88
CA ALA A 551 47.67 -13.18 -26.27
C ALA A 551 47.44 -14.27 -27.33
N HIS A 552 46.33 -15.00 -27.25
CA HIS A 552 45.97 -16.02 -28.24
C HIS A 552 45.59 -15.44 -29.60
N ALA A 553 44.76 -14.41 -29.61
CA ALA A 553 44.37 -13.70 -30.83
C ALA A 553 45.56 -12.97 -31.50
N ALA A 554 46.57 -12.57 -30.72
CA ALA A 554 47.82 -12.01 -31.24
C ALA A 554 48.84 -13.06 -31.74
N ALA A 555 48.53 -14.34 -31.58
CA ALA A 555 49.32 -15.49 -32.04
C ALA A 555 48.58 -16.30 -33.12
N ASP A 556 47.70 -15.65 -33.88
CA ASP A 556 46.90 -16.25 -34.97
C ASP A 556 46.15 -17.54 -34.58
N PHE A 557 45.69 -17.62 -33.32
CA PHE A 557 44.98 -18.78 -32.73
C PHE A 557 45.81 -20.08 -32.68
N GLU A 558 47.14 -19.95 -32.59
CA GLU A 558 48.11 -21.04 -32.44
C GLU A 558 48.93 -20.86 -31.15
N HIS A 559 48.93 -21.87 -30.27
CA HIS A 559 49.76 -21.92 -29.08
C HIS A 559 50.90 -22.94 -29.22
N VAL A 560 52.12 -22.51 -28.93
CA VAL A 560 53.34 -23.30 -29.04
C VAL A 560 53.97 -23.49 -27.66
N ALA A 561 54.23 -24.74 -27.29
CA ALA A 561 54.79 -25.12 -26.00
C ALA A 561 56.01 -26.04 -26.16
N LEU A 562 57.13 -25.69 -25.53
CA LEU A 562 58.30 -26.56 -25.38
C LEU A 562 58.19 -27.31 -24.06
N LEU A 563 57.96 -28.63 -24.11
CA LEU A 563 57.64 -29.44 -22.93
C LEU A 563 58.61 -30.61 -22.76
N ASN A 564 59.37 -30.62 -21.66
CA ASN A 564 60.44 -31.58 -21.34
C ASN A 564 59.99 -33.05 -21.15
N MET A 565 58.71 -33.36 -21.38
CA MET A 565 58.04 -34.62 -21.02
C MET A 565 57.09 -35.04 -22.15
N THR A 566 56.73 -36.33 -22.22
CA THR A 566 55.95 -36.89 -23.33
C THR A 566 54.46 -36.92 -23.02
N PHE A 567 53.68 -36.05 -23.65
CA PHE A 567 52.23 -36.00 -23.49
C PHE A 567 51.53 -36.59 -24.72
N ASN A 568 50.43 -37.32 -24.52
CA ASN A 568 49.68 -37.97 -25.59
C ASN A 568 48.23 -37.46 -25.75
N GLN A 569 47.74 -36.65 -24.82
CA GLN A 569 46.44 -35.99 -24.92
C GLN A 569 46.50 -34.53 -24.45
N CYS A 570 45.72 -33.68 -25.09
CA CYS A 570 45.54 -32.27 -24.74
C CYS A 570 44.04 -31.95 -24.59
N ALA A 571 43.68 -31.06 -23.67
CA ALA A 571 42.38 -30.40 -23.59
C ALA A 571 42.58 -28.92 -23.32
N VAL A 572 41.60 -28.08 -23.64
CA VAL A 572 41.60 -26.65 -23.31
C VAL A 572 40.43 -26.38 -22.38
N ARG A 573 40.70 -25.73 -21.25
CA ARG A 573 39.67 -25.09 -20.45
C ARG A 573 39.50 -23.65 -20.93
N VAL A 574 38.29 -23.30 -21.32
CA VAL A 574 37.88 -21.95 -21.68
C VAL A 574 37.30 -21.28 -20.43
N HIS A 575 37.74 -20.07 -20.10
CA HIS A 575 37.13 -19.23 -19.07
C HIS A 575 36.38 -18.07 -19.72
N SER A 576 35.05 -18.03 -19.56
CA SER A 576 34.18 -16.92 -19.97
C SER A 576 33.76 -16.08 -18.77
N LEU A 577 33.08 -14.95 -19.01
CA LEU A 577 32.44 -14.17 -17.94
C LEU A 577 31.41 -14.98 -17.13
N ALA A 578 30.86 -16.06 -17.69
CA ALA A 578 29.86 -16.89 -17.02
C ALA A 578 30.43 -18.08 -16.22
N GLY A 579 31.69 -18.48 -16.44
CA GLY A 579 32.28 -19.66 -15.79
C GLY A 579 33.40 -20.30 -16.60
N ASP A 580 33.65 -21.59 -16.38
CA ASP A 580 34.63 -22.37 -17.14
C ASP A 580 34.05 -23.64 -17.77
N VAL A 581 34.63 -24.06 -18.90
CA VAL A 581 34.36 -25.37 -19.50
C VAL A 581 35.66 -26.01 -19.99
N LEU A 582 35.88 -27.27 -19.61
CA LEU A 582 36.98 -28.10 -20.12
C LEU A 582 36.50 -28.87 -21.36
N THR A 583 37.20 -28.73 -22.48
CA THR A 583 36.91 -29.56 -23.68
C THR A 583 37.19 -31.05 -23.40
N PRO A 584 36.60 -31.96 -24.20
CA PRO A 584 37.13 -33.32 -24.31
C PRO A 584 38.63 -33.32 -24.61
N PHE A 585 39.34 -34.35 -24.14
CA PHE A 585 40.75 -34.54 -24.44
C PHE A 585 40.93 -35.09 -25.85
N VAL A 586 41.60 -34.32 -26.71
CA VAL A 586 42.01 -34.72 -28.06
C VAL A 586 43.36 -35.45 -28.01
N PRO A 587 43.62 -36.42 -28.90
CA PRO A 587 44.94 -37.02 -29.03
C PRO A 587 45.96 -36.03 -29.59
N ILE A 588 47.20 -36.09 -29.11
CA ILE A 588 48.32 -35.33 -29.68
C ILE A 588 48.97 -36.19 -30.76
N ASN A 589 48.76 -35.81 -32.03
CA ASN A 589 49.31 -36.51 -33.19
C ASN A 589 50.70 -35.95 -33.57
N TRP A 590 51.35 -36.47 -34.60
CA TRP A 590 52.54 -35.83 -35.19
C TRP A 590 52.13 -34.75 -36.19
N CYS A 591 52.80 -33.59 -36.21
CA CYS A 591 52.44 -32.50 -37.13
C CYS A 591 52.83 -32.83 -38.58
N ASP A 592 51.89 -32.70 -39.52
CA ASP A 592 52.10 -32.90 -40.97
C ASP A 592 52.98 -31.80 -41.61
N GLU A 593 53.46 -32.01 -42.84
CA GLU A 593 54.37 -31.04 -43.49
C GLU A 593 53.71 -29.68 -43.79
N GLU A 594 52.43 -29.65 -44.20
CA GLU A 594 51.69 -28.38 -44.33
C GLU A 594 51.52 -27.68 -42.97
N GLN A 595 51.28 -28.43 -41.90
CA GLN A 595 51.14 -27.92 -40.52
C GLN A 595 52.45 -27.37 -39.92
N ARG A 596 53.60 -27.65 -40.55
CA ARG A 596 54.90 -27.03 -40.24
C ARG A 596 55.19 -25.80 -41.11
N SER A 597 54.46 -25.60 -42.22
CA SER A 597 54.76 -24.57 -43.22
C SER A 597 54.26 -23.16 -42.86
N THR A 598 53.20 -23.06 -42.04
CA THR A 598 52.75 -21.82 -41.41
C THR A 598 53.78 -21.28 -40.42
N HIS A 599 54.52 -22.17 -39.76
CA HIS A 599 55.43 -21.85 -38.66
C HIS A 599 56.81 -21.32 -39.13
N ARG A 600 56.81 -20.26 -39.95
CA ARG A 600 58.01 -19.44 -40.17
C ARG A 600 58.08 -18.36 -39.09
N PRO A 601 59.08 -18.38 -38.19
CA PRO A 601 59.26 -17.28 -37.27
C PRO A 601 59.59 -16.01 -38.06
N HIS A 602 58.76 -14.97 -37.89
CA HIS A 602 59.12 -13.62 -38.30
C HIS A 602 60.32 -13.19 -37.47
N ALA A 603 61.52 -13.26 -38.05
CA ALA A 603 62.74 -12.85 -37.37
C ALA A 603 62.63 -11.37 -36.95
N HIS A 604 62.70 -11.11 -35.64
CA HIS A 604 62.74 -9.75 -35.11
C HIS A 604 63.90 -8.98 -35.73
N SER A 605 63.59 -8.02 -36.60
CA SER A 605 64.55 -7.09 -37.16
C SER A 605 65.03 -6.13 -36.08
N THR A 606 66.20 -6.40 -35.50
CA THR A 606 66.83 -5.65 -34.40
C THR A 606 67.41 -4.30 -34.84
N THR A 607 66.59 -3.42 -35.43
CA THR A 607 66.91 -2.00 -35.68
C THR A 607 65.66 -1.12 -35.78
N THR A 608 65.27 -0.46 -34.69
CA THR A 608 65.18 1.01 -34.57
C THR A 608 64.58 1.41 -33.22
N GLU A 609 65.42 1.61 -32.21
CA GLU A 609 65.10 2.47 -31.06
C GLU A 609 66.29 3.39 -30.77
N GLN A 610 66.54 4.32 -31.69
CA GLN A 610 67.46 5.44 -31.50
C GLN A 610 66.85 6.72 -32.08
N ALA A 611 67.13 7.83 -31.40
CA ALA A 611 66.76 9.20 -31.75
C ALA A 611 65.27 9.60 -31.63
N LEU A 612 64.81 9.80 -30.37
CA LEU A 612 64.49 11.19 -29.95
C LEU A 612 64.53 11.44 -28.42
N THR A 613 65.73 11.41 -27.82
CA THR A 613 65.99 12.13 -26.56
C THR A 613 67.06 13.19 -26.78
N ASN A 614 66.78 14.44 -26.40
CA ASN A 614 67.76 15.52 -26.49
C ASN A 614 67.41 16.65 -25.51
N LYS A 615 68.26 16.86 -24.49
CA LYS A 615 68.19 17.89 -23.41
C LYS A 615 67.07 17.70 -22.37
N THR A 616 67.14 18.12 -21.10
CA THR A 616 68.20 18.45 -20.08
C THR A 616 67.41 18.81 -18.79
N ASN A 617 67.72 18.54 -17.52
CA ASN A 617 68.76 17.81 -16.73
C ASN A 617 68.08 17.42 -15.39
N SER A 618 68.64 16.73 -14.37
CA SER A 618 70.01 16.32 -14.00
C SER A 618 70.01 14.80 -13.64
N GLY A 619 70.83 14.15 -12.79
CA GLY A 619 71.86 14.47 -11.77
C GLY A 619 71.27 14.54 -10.34
N VAL A 620 71.74 13.80 -9.32
CA VAL A 620 72.97 12.98 -9.17
C VAL A 620 72.64 11.65 -8.42
N ALA A 621 73.54 10.67 -8.49
CA ALA A 621 73.32 9.26 -8.14
C ALA A 621 73.39 8.89 -6.64
N SER A 622 72.66 7.82 -6.32
CA SER A 622 72.99 6.67 -5.45
C SER A 622 74.08 6.76 -4.37
N THR A 623 73.75 6.27 -3.16
CA THR A 623 74.51 5.14 -2.55
C THR A 623 73.71 4.43 -1.45
N VAL A 624 74.06 3.16 -1.19
CA VAL A 624 73.51 2.33 -0.11
C VAL A 624 74.51 2.21 1.03
N THR A 625 74.07 2.44 2.26
CA THR A 625 74.74 1.91 3.48
C THR A 625 73.77 1.84 4.65
N SER A 626 73.83 0.74 5.40
CA SER A 626 73.36 0.69 6.79
C SER A 626 74.45 1.27 7.72
N PRO A 627 74.07 1.74 8.92
CA PRO A 627 74.58 1.06 10.11
C PRO A 627 73.60 0.99 11.29
N THR A 628 74.04 0.33 12.36
CA THR A 628 73.35 0.14 13.64
C THR A 628 73.83 1.13 14.72
N THR A 629 73.28 0.99 15.94
CA THR A 629 73.76 1.47 17.26
C THR A 629 73.22 2.81 17.83
N THR A 630 72.33 2.65 18.83
CA THR A 630 72.31 3.25 20.19
C THR A 630 72.87 4.67 20.44
N ALA A 631 72.02 5.59 20.97
CA ALA A 631 72.42 6.54 22.03
C ALA A 631 71.22 7.21 22.76
N SER A 632 70.99 6.81 24.01
CA SER A 632 70.67 7.62 25.22
C SER A 632 70.00 9.01 25.12
N HIS A 633 68.92 9.20 25.91
CA HIS A 633 68.29 10.50 26.14
C HIS A 633 69.10 11.43 27.07
N ALA A 634 69.33 12.67 26.62
CA ALA A 634 69.65 13.81 27.49
C ALA A 634 68.36 14.53 27.95
N ARG A 635 68.38 15.13 29.15
CA ARG A 635 67.20 15.79 29.74
C ARG A 635 66.92 17.16 29.11
N GLY A 636 65.74 17.34 28.52
CA GLY A 636 65.17 18.63 28.17
C GLY A 636 63.65 18.62 28.36
N ILE A 637 63.09 19.64 29.03
CA ILE A 637 61.64 19.74 29.23
C ILE A 637 61.02 20.31 27.96
N SER A 638 60.13 19.55 27.32
CA SER A 638 59.53 19.95 26.04
C SER A 638 58.59 21.15 26.19
N PHE A 639 58.87 22.20 25.43
CA PHE A 639 58.08 23.44 25.35
C PHE A 639 56.59 23.18 25.05
N PHE A 640 56.29 22.15 24.25
CA PHE A 640 54.93 21.73 23.94
C PHE A 640 54.10 21.39 25.18
N VAL A 641 54.68 20.80 26.22
CA VAL A 641 53.96 20.43 27.46
C VAL A 641 53.53 21.70 28.22
N VAL A 642 54.37 22.73 28.23
CA VAL A 642 54.05 24.03 28.85
C VAL A 642 52.92 24.72 28.08
N CYS A 643 52.99 24.76 26.75
CA CYS A 643 51.93 25.32 25.91
C CYS A 643 50.60 24.57 26.05
N PHE A 644 50.63 23.23 26.11
CA PHE A 644 49.44 22.40 26.27
C PHE A 644 48.74 22.68 27.61
N LEU A 645 49.48 22.70 28.72
CA LEU A 645 48.94 23.00 30.05
C LEU A 645 48.34 24.42 30.12
N PHE A 646 48.98 25.41 29.49
CA PHE A 646 48.45 26.77 29.42
C PHE A 646 47.16 26.86 28.57
N GLY A 647 47.09 26.11 27.46
CA GLY A 647 45.90 25.97 26.63
C GLY A 647 44.72 25.32 27.37
N CYS A 648 44.96 24.25 28.14
CA CYS A 648 43.96 23.61 28.98
C CYS A 648 43.42 24.53 30.09
N LEU A 649 44.26 25.38 30.69
CA LEU A 649 43.82 26.37 31.68
C LEU A 649 42.95 27.46 31.03
N ALA A 650 43.33 27.95 29.84
CA ALA A 650 42.56 28.96 29.11
C ALA A 650 41.17 28.43 28.68
N THR A 651 41.08 27.20 28.17
CA THR A 651 39.79 26.61 27.78
C THR A 651 38.90 26.31 28.98
N MET A 652 39.45 25.83 30.10
CA MET A 652 38.69 25.65 31.35
C MET A 652 38.13 26.97 31.89
N LEU A 653 38.92 28.06 31.87
CA LEU A 653 38.45 29.40 32.23
C LEU A 653 37.33 29.90 31.30
N TRP A 654 37.45 29.67 30.00
CA TRP A 654 36.41 30.03 29.02
C TRP A 654 35.09 29.26 29.23
N VAL A 655 35.16 27.95 29.51
CA VAL A 655 33.99 27.11 29.82
C VAL A 655 33.35 27.53 31.14
N MET A 656 34.14 27.85 32.17
CA MET A 656 33.66 28.40 33.44
C MET A 656 32.96 29.75 33.27
N TYR A 657 33.52 30.65 32.43
CA TYR A 657 32.92 31.93 32.09
C TYR A 657 31.58 31.77 31.36
N LYS A 658 31.52 30.93 30.31
CA LYS A 658 30.27 30.61 29.59
C LYS A 658 29.19 30.09 30.54
N ARG A 659 29.51 29.10 31.38
CA ARG A 659 28.58 28.54 32.39
C ARG A 659 28.06 29.58 33.38
N ARG A 660 28.82 30.63 33.70
CA ARG A 660 28.41 31.68 34.66
C ARG A 660 27.49 32.73 34.03
N CYS A 661 27.69 33.11 32.77
CA CYS A 661 26.84 34.06 32.07
C CYS A 661 25.48 33.46 31.63
N TRP A 662 25.45 32.19 31.21
CA TRP A 662 24.24 31.56 30.66
C TRP A 662 23.06 31.43 31.65
N ARG A 663 23.30 31.57 32.97
CA ARG A 663 22.23 31.57 33.99
C ARG A 663 21.41 32.88 34.07
N LYS A 664 21.75 33.93 33.31
CA LYS A 664 21.06 35.25 33.37
C LYS A 664 20.24 35.64 32.13
N LEU A 665 20.14 34.78 31.11
CA LEU A 665 19.38 35.06 29.88
C LEU A 665 18.13 34.15 29.79
N PRO A 666 16.90 34.69 29.91
CA PRO A 666 15.69 33.86 29.99
C PRO A 666 15.37 33.01 28.75
N GLY A 667 15.73 33.48 27.56
CA GLY A 667 15.25 32.91 26.28
C GLY A 667 15.90 31.60 25.81
N LEU A 668 17.02 31.17 26.39
CA LEU A 668 17.81 30.02 25.87
C LEU A 668 17.53 28.68 26.59
N ARG A 669 16.48 28.62 27.42
CA ARG A 669 16.16 27.44 28.25
C ARG A 669 15.62 26.23 27.47
N HIS A 670 15.33 26.37 26.18
CA HIS A 670 14.79 25.31 25.30
C HIS A 670 15.85 24.46 24.57
N TYR A 671 17.13 24.88 24.55
CA TYR A 671 18.17 24.26 23.70
C TYR A 671 19.28 23.55 24.51
N VAL A 672 18.93 22.92 25.62
CA VAL A 672 19.85 22.08 26.42
C VAL A 672 19.16 20.77 26.81
N PRO A 673 19.63 19.59 26.37
CA PRO A 673 19.03 18.31 26.75
C PRO A 673 19.32 17.98 28.22
N VAL A 674 18.28 17.78 29.01
CA VAL A 674 18.37 17.56 30.47
C VAL A 674 18.59 16.07 30.76
N ARG A 675 19.86 15.64 30.84
CA ARG A 675 20.28 14.26 31.14
C ARG A 675 20.08 13.85 32.62
N GLU A 676 19.09 14.42 33.32
CA GLU A 676 18.82 14.16 34.75
C GLU A 676 17.43 13.53 35.03
N GLN A 677 16.49 13.50 34.07
CA GLN A 677 15.18 12.86 34.28
C GLN A 677 15.21 11.32 34.26
N TRP A 678 16.07 10.72 33.44
CA TRP A 678 16.15 9.26 33.21
C TRP A 678 16.55 8.40 34.43
N LEU A 679 16.89 9.00 35.57
CA LEU A 679 17.23 8.29 36.80
C LEU A 679 16.17 8.44 37.92
N ARG A 680 15.04 9.12 37.68
CA ARG A 680 13.94 9.24 38.66
C ARG A 680 12.66 8.50 38.31
N GLU A 681 12.40 8.20 37.04
CA GLU A 681 11.13 7.55 36.62
C GLU A 681 11.03 6.05 36.98
N ARG A 682 12.07 5.46 37.61
CA ARG A 682 12.10 4.04 37.99
C ARG A 682 11.52 3.73 39.38
N GLN A 683 10.86 4.68 40.03
CA GLN A 683 10.49 4.57 41.46
C GLN A 683 9.14 5.20 41.85
N GLN A 684 8.21 5.41 40.90
CA GLN A 684 6.81 5.70 41.22
C GLN A 684 5.87 4.79 40.41
N THR A 685 5.19 3.89 41.11
CA THR A 685 4.16 3.00 40.58
C THR A 685 2.78 3.60 40.85
N GLU A 686 2.33 4.49 39.98
CA GLU A 686 0.95 4.98 39.95
C GLU A 686 0.42 4.96 38.50
N ASP A 687 -0.89 4.87 38.36
CA ASP A 687 -1.56 4.41 37.13
C ASP A 687 -1.33 5.30 35.91
N ARG A 688 -1.11 4.65 34.76
CA ARG A 688 -1.19 5.29 33.43
C ARG A 688 -2.29 4.64 32.61
N GLU A 689 -3.48 5.24 32.67
CA GLU A 689 -4.51 5.03 31.66
C GLU A 689 -4.00 5.54 30.30
N ILE A 690 -3.99 4.69 29.28
CA ILE A 690 -3.63 5.08 27.91
C ILE A 690 -4.92 5.33 27.14
N LEU A 691 -5.20 6.59 26.85
CA LEU A 691 -6.24 6.99 25.91
C LEU A 691 -5.82 6.59 24.49
N VAL A 692 -6.48 5.56 23.97
CA VAL A 692 -6.53 5.22 22.54
C VAL A 692 -7.87 5.70 22.00
N ASP A 693 -7.92 6.12 20.73
CA ASP A 693 -9.15 6.63 20.11
C ASP A 693 -10.31 5.64 20.24
N GLY A 694 -11.47 6.17 20.66
CA GLY A 694 -12.26 5.50 21.68
C GLY A 694 -12.95 4.18 21.32
N PHE A 695 -12.61 3.13 22.08
CA PHE A 695 -13.52 2.07 22.54
C PHE A 695 -13.12 1.61 23.97
N GLU A 696 -13.81 0.64 24.55
CA GLU A 696 -13.88 0.38 26.00
C GLU A 696 -12.55 0.03 26.71
N THR A 697 -12.39 0.50 27.95
CA THR A 697 -11.19 0.26 28.78
C THR A 697 -11.19 -1.14 29.40
N VAL A 698 -10.40 -2.07 28.81
CA VAL A 698 -10.18 -3.42 29.37
C VAL A 698 -9.08 -3.37 30.44
N ARG A 699 -9.44 -3.58 31.71
CA ARG A 699 -8.48 -3.71 32.81
C ARG A 699 -7.83 -5.09 32.85
N PHE A 700 -6.55 -5.18 32.52
CA PHE A 700 -5.73 -6.36 32.80
C PHE A 700 -5.26 -6.35 34.25
N HIS A 701 -5.98 -7.09 35.11
CA HIS A 701 -5.61 -7.25 36.52
C HIS A 701 -4.55 -8.35 36.67
N ASN A 702 -3.27 -7.97 36.60
CA ASN A 702 -2.17 -8.93 36.63
C ASN A 702 -1.90 -9.39 38.07
N ASN A 703 -2.51 -10.52 38.45
CA ASN A 703 -2.56 -11.03 39.83
C ASN A 703 -1.21 -11.63 40.29
N ASN A 704 -0.29 -10.77 40.75
CA ASN A 704 1.01 -11.19 41.28
C ASN A 704 0.87 -11.70 42.73
N ASN A 705 0.45 -12.95 42.86
CA ASN A 705 0.00 -13.55 44.12
C ASN A 705 1.16 -14.02 45.01
N SER A 706 1.60 -13.20 45.98
CA SER A 706 2.54 -13.60 47.02
C SER A 706 2.36 -12.81 48.32
N ASN A 707 2.15 -13.53 49.44
CA ASN A 707 2.36 -13.11 50.84
C ASN A 707 1.49 -11.90 51.32
N ASN A 708 0.60 -12.02 52.32
CA ASN A 708 0.40 -13.03 53.35
C ASN A 708 -1.10 -13.19 53.69
N ALA A 709 -1.46 -14.31 54.32
CA ALA A 709 -2.65 -14.36 55.17
C ALA A 709 -2.30 -13.87 56.58
N ASP A 710 -3.13 -13.01 57.17
CA ASP A 710 -3.42 -12.99 58.61
C ASP A 710 -4.65 -12.10 58.92
N ALA A 711 -5.30 -12.40 60.05
CA ALA A 711 -6.58 -11.86 60.55
C ALA A 711 -6.82 -10.33 60.36
N TYR A 712 -8.05 -9.88 60.07
CA TYR A 712 -9.24 -10.04 60.95
C TYR A 712 -10.59 -9.94 60.22
#